data_AF-A0A0H4X041-F1
#
_entry.id   AF-A0A0H4X041-F1
#
_cell.length_a   1.000
_cell.length_b   1.000
_cell.length_c   1.000
_cell.angle_alpha   90.00
_cell.angle_beta   90.00
_cell.angle_gamma   90.00
#
_symmetry.space_group_name_H-M   'P 1'
#
loop_
_entity.id
_entity.type
_entity.pdbx_description
1 polymer ?
#
loop_
_entity_poly.entity_id
_entity_poly.type
_entity_poly.pdbx_seq_one_letter_code
_entity_poly.pdbx_strand_id
1 'polypeptide(L)'
;MLRVRYLAHLASAALLLALPASAQEEAVCSPVVTKVPLERHLRQLSLDLLGRPPTYEEYQAAQAKGSIDAEDIRAMMTKEEFNARIRSYHRSLLRSNLSSSLNNNQNSRVTGNGIATAYGVAGNPAATLRGANGATCNSDIAQSECLTAAQPDAHAAPLTAQPRTSCHDEYGVPLAVSYDYDTNFYACTALQPTTSEGTARCTDLQNTSHPQHKYLFFCDQRGSGASAGAFICLPDPAKATTSALTVEQMSGTRVVAFTHPNPDSRPALTELKRCTLDLELRNGLKGNYGVQRGCVLREGFVNKPAPYWATELTPETVKVCAIDAQERNHNPWSMASCETSRFSGDRSCGCGVGMRRCEVPAIAAQNIRDVHTLRVAAFNDEPLRIAEAVVQRDEPYFNILTTRRSFVNGTLSSYFRDEQGVGVFNVTTPASKGAVPTVPFNESDAWVEYTRAEGHAGVLTTPSYLYRFPTHRARVSHFYEAFLCKTFAPPTGASSPAPEDACNRENNLAVRCGCNYCHATIEPTGAHWGRYAERSAQFLAADQFPRFDPKCRDCALNGDTNCGGECSQYIMQAYDGDGASSLGMLKTYLYRTSDEEQNIEAGPALLVQKMLQSGDLERCTVKRIWNEFLGRPMTAEEQRMYLAPFAQDFARNGHRLKALIERVVTSDAYRRID
;
A
#
# COMPACT_ATOMS: atom_id res chain seq x y z
N MET A 1 17.19 -35.68 -54.24
CA MET A 1 15.79 -35.64 -54.73
C MET A 1 15.06 -36.85 -54.18
N LEU A 2 13.87 -36.63 -53.60
CA LEU A 2 12.86 -37.60 -53.12
C LEU A 2 13.27 -38.55 -51.97
N ARG A 3 12.70 -38.46 -50.75
CA ARG A 3 11.31 -38.74 -50.28
C ARG A 3 11.03 -40.24 -50.02
N VAL A 4 10.76 -40.53 -48.73
CA VAL A 4 9.50 -41.13 -48.21
C VAL A 4 9.41 -42.66 -48.01
N ARG A 5 9.33 -43.01 -46.72
CA ARG A 5 8.42 -43.96 -45.99
C ARG A 5 8.59 -45.49 -46.04
N TYR A 6 8.01 -46.06 -44.96
CA TYR A 6 7.35 -47.37 -44.77
C TYR A 6 8.20 -48.47 -44.10
N LEU A 7 7.71 -49.34 -43.21
CA LEU A 7 6.54 -49.44 -42.32
C LEU A 7 6.88 -50.64 -41.38
N ALA A 8 6.20 -50.72 -40.24
CA ALA A 8 6.32 -51.80 -39.25
C ALA A 8 5.85 -53.18 -39.76
N HIS A 9 6.28 -54.27 -39.10
CA HIS A 9 5.43 -55.14 -38.27
C HIS A 9 6.12 -56.47 -37.85
N LEU A 10 5.56 -57.08 -36.78
CA LEU A 10 5.64 -58.49 -36.33
C LEU A 10 6.82 -58.86 -35.40
N ALA A 11 6.68 -59.68 -34.35
CA ALA A 11 5.55 -60.32 -33.66
C ALA A 11 6.10 -60.97 -32.37
N SER A 12 5.23 -61.13 -31.37
CA SER A 12 5.47 -61.91 -30.14
C SER A 12 5.63 -63.41 -30.43
N ALA A 13 6.53 -64.08 -29.71
CA ALA A 13 6.45 -65.51 -29.41
C ALA A 13 7.16 -65.82 -28.08
N ALA A 14 6.56 -66.73 -27.32
CA ALA A 14 6.79 -66.99 -25.92
C ALA A 14 7.61 -68.28 -25.66
N LEU A 15 8.06 -68.38 -24.40
CA LEU A 15 8.27 -69.58 -23.59
C LEU A 15 9.50 -70.49 -23.84
N LEU A 16 10.29 -70.60 -22.75
CA LEU A 16 10.75 -71.82 -22.05
C LEU A 16 12.26 -72.11 -21.99
N LEU A 17 12.67 -72.29 -20.72
CA LEU A 17 13.79 -73.06 -20.17
C LEU A 17 15.14 -72.37 -19.94
N ALA A 18 15.29 -71.79 -18.75
CA ALA A 18 16.48 -71.98 -17.91
C ALA A 18 16.16 -71.68 -16.44
N LEU A 19 16.07 -72.72 -15.61
CA LEU A 19 16.53 -72.69 -14.20
C LEU A 19 17.96 -73.28 -14.19
N PRO A 20 18.80 -73.12 -13.16
CA PRO A 20 18.57 -72.52 -11.83
C PRO A 20 19.72 -71.56 -11.38
N ALA A 21 19.49 -70.79 -10.32
CA ALA A 21 20.52 -70.49 -9.31
C ALA A 21 19.87 -69.71 -8.16
N SER A 22 19.45 -70.44 -7.14
CA SER A 22 19.28 -69.91 -5.80
C SER A 22 20.66 -69.53 -5.26
N ALA A 23 21.05 -68.27 -5.42
CA ALA A 23 22.07 -67.65 -4.60
C ALA A 23 21.34 -66.86 -3.50
N GLN A 24 21.32 -67.44 -2.31
CA GLN A 24 21.16 -66.68 -1.07
C GLN A 24 22.34 -65.72 -0.99
N GLU A 25 22.19 -64.53 -1.55
CA GLU A 25 23.01 -63.40 -1.16
C GLU A 25 22.22 -62.71 -0.07
N GLU A 26 22.56 -63.05 1.18
CA GLU A 26 22.18 -62.26 2.34
C GLU A 26 22.47 -60.80 1.98
N ALA A 27 21.41 -60.00 1.88
CA ALA A 27 21.53 -58.56 1.96
C ALA A 27 22.14 -58.29 3.34
N VAL A 28 23.47 -58.17 3.39
CA VAL A 28 24.20 -57.67 4.53
C VAL A 28 23.78 -56.21 4.66
N CYS A 29 22.69 -55.99 5.37
CA CYS A 29 22.36 -54.74 6.02
C CYS A 29 23.55 -54.41 6.91
N SER A 30 24.50 -53.61 6.42
CA SER A 30 25.53 -53.03 7.27
C SER A 30 24.84 -52.02 8.20
N PRO A 31 24.72 -52.27 9.51
CA PRO A 31 24.10 -51.35 10.43
C PRO A 31 25.22 -50.62 11.17
N VAL A 32 25.86 -49.67 10.50
CA VAL A 32 26.66 -48.68 11.22
C VAL A 32 26.30 -47.32 10.64
N VAL A 33 25.20 -46.75 11.15
CA VAL A 33 25.10 -45.29 11.21
C VAL A 33 26.30 -44.87 12.05
N THR A 34 27.39 -44.49 11.40
CA THR A 34 28.55 -43.90 12.08
C THR A 34 28.00 -42.70 12.82
N LYS A 35 27.99 -42.75 14.16
CA LYS A 35 27.53 -41.63 14.98
C LYS A 35 28.29 -40.40 14.51
N VAL A 36 27.55 -39.38 14.05
CA VAL A 36 28.12 -38.10 13.65
C VAL A 36 29.05 -37.63 14.78
N PRO A 37 30.33 -37.29 14.48
CA PRO A 37 31.25 -36.80 15.50
C PRO A 37 30.65 -35.66 16.29
N LEU A 38 30.92 -35.61 17.60
CA LEU A 38 30.33 -34.66 18.53
C LEU A 38 30.46 -33.21 18.03
N GLU A 39 31.64 -32.84 17.57
CA GLU A 39 31.96 -31.51 17.05
C GLU A 39 31.15 -31.18 15.79
N ARG A 40 30.92 -32.17 14.93
CA ARG A 40 30.11 -32.00 13.73
C ARG A 40 28.63 -31.84 14.07
N HIS A 41 28.14 -32.63 15.02
CA HIS A 41 26.76 -32.52 15.50
C HIS A 41 26.51 -31.16 16.17
N LEU A 42 27.42 -30.68 17.01
CA LEU A 42 27.34 -29.34 17.59
C LEU A 42 27.31 -28.25 16.52
N ARG A 43 28.19 -28.37 15.51
CA ARG A 43 28.25 -27.42 14.40
C ARG A 43 26.94 -27.36 13.63
N GLN A 44 26.35 -28.51 13.32
CA GLN A 44 25.08 -28.60 12.61
C GLN A 44 23.96 -27.93 13.42
N LEU A 45 23.80 -28.31 14.70
CA LEU A 45 22.80 -27.71 15.59
C LEU A 45 22.96 -26.19 15.72
N SER A 46 24.19 -25.71 15.91
CA SER A 46 24.46 -24.27 16.05
C SER A 46 24.16 -23.50 14.76
N LEU A 47 24.47 -24.07 13.59
CA LEU A 47 24.15 -23.41 12.31
C LEU A 47 22.64 -23.38 12.07
N ASP A 48 21.93 -24.46 12.37
CA ASP A 48 20.50 -24.53 12.09
C ASP A 48 19.68 -23.72 13.12
N LEU A 49 19.98 -23.87 14.42
CA LEU A 49 19.25 -23.19 15.50
C LEU A 49 19.70 -21.74 15.71
N LEU A 50 21.00 -21.43 15.57
CA LEU A 50 21.55 -20.10 15.89
C LEU A 50 22.03 -19.34 14.64
N GLY A 51 22.13 -19.98 13.47
CA GLY A 51 22.62 -19.31 12.25
C GLY A 51 24.11 -18.96 12.28
N ARG A 52 24.88 -19.49 13.23
CA ARG A 52 26.33 -19.22 13.38
C ARG A 52 27.09 -20.48 13.77
N PRO A 53 28.39 -20.59 13.43
CA PRO A 53 29.22 -21.67 13.95
C PRO A 53 29.33 -21.59 15.50
N PRO A 54 29.59 -22.72 16.17
CA PRO A 54 29.86 -22.71 17.61
C PRO A 54 31.13 -21.92 17.92
N THR A 55 31.12 -21.24 19.05
CA THR A 55 32.31 -20.59 19.61
C THR A 55 33.29 -21.64 20.13
N TYR A 56 34.55 -21.22 20.36
CA TYR A 56 35.56 -22.09 20.93
C TYR A 56 35.16 -22.63 22.32
N GLU A 57 34.54 -21.79 23.14
CA GLU A 57 34.02 -22.16 24.47
C GLU A 57 32.88 -23.19 24.37
N GLU A 58 31.95 -23.02 23.43
CA GLU A 58 30.88 -23.98 23.17
C GLU A 58 31.44 -25.35 22.72
N TYR A 59 32.51 -25.36 21.91
CA TYR A 59 33.22 -26.59 21.55
C TYR A 59 33.87 -27.27 22.77
N GLN A 60 34.60 -26.51 23.58
CA GLN A 60 35.25 -27.05 24.80
C GLN A 60 34.22 -27.61 25.78
N ALA A 61 33.10 -26.92 25.99
CA ALA A 61 32.03 -27.36 26.86
C ALA A 61 31.40 -28.68 26.37
N ALA A 62 31.11 -28.79 25.07
CA ALA A 62 30.58 -30.02 24.49
C ALA A 62 31.59 -31.17 24.62
N GLN A 63 32.88 -30.93 24.34
CA GLN A 63 33.93 -31.94 24.49
C GLN A 63 34.09 -32.42 25.92
N ALA A 64 34.04 -31.51 26.89
CA ALA A 64 34.11 -31.85 28.32
C ALA A 64 32.90 -32.69 28.76
N LYS A 65 31.71 -32.39 28.23
CA LYS A 65 30.47 -33.16 28.51
C LYS A 65 30.42 -34.50 27.76
N GLY A 66 31.11 -34.61 26.62
CA GLY A 66 31.17 -35.80 25.77
C GLY A 66 29.86 -36.13 25.02
N SER A 67 28.82 -35.31 25.17
CA SER A 67 27.52 -35.50 24.53
C SER A 67 26.74 -34.18 24.42
N ILE A 68 25.73 -34.16 23.55
CA ILE A 68 24.74 -33.08 23.43
C ILE A 68 23.38 -33.70 23.71
N ASP A 69 22.71 -33.24 24.76
CA ASP A 69 21.40 -33.73 25.17
C ASP A 69 20.28 -32.72 24.84
N ALA A 70 19.04 -33.07 25.22
CA ALA A 70 17.88 -32.21 25.00
C ALA A 70 17.94 -30.90 25.81
N GLU A 71 18.66 -30.86 26.93
CA GLU A 71 18.81 -29.63 27.71
C GLU A 71 19.70 -28.64 26.98
N ASP A 72 20.79 -29.10 26.37
CA ASP A 72 21.66 -28.25 25.54
C ASP A 72 20.91 -27.64 24.35
N ILE A 73 20.07 -28.44 23.68
CA ILE A 73 19.25 -27.98 22.54
C ILE A 73 18.22 -26.94 23.01
N ARG A 74 17.55 -27.19 24.14
CA ARG A 74 16.62 -26.21 24.74
C ARG A 74 17.32 -24.92 25.12
N ALA A 75 18.53 -24.99 25.66
CA ALA A 75 19.35 -23.82 25.97
C ALA A 75 19.77 -23.03 24.72
N MET A 76 19.96 -23.68 23.56
CA MET A 76 20.14 -22.96 22.29
C MET A 76 18.86 -22.19 21.89
N MET A 77 17.68 -22.78 22.09
CA MET A 77 16.39 -22.16 21.74
C MET A 77 15.94 -21.02 22.67
N THR A 78 16.72 -20.66 23.70
CA THR A 78 16.51 -19.46 24.52
C THR A 78 17.33 -18.25 24.07
N LYS A 79 18.30 -18.46 23.16
CA LYS A 79 19.21 -17.41 22.68
C LYS A 79 18.51 -16.45 21.71
N GLU A 80 19.00 -15.22 21.63
CA GLU A 80 18.46 -14.20 20.72
C GLU A 80 18.64 -14.61 19.25
N GLU A 81 19.76 -15.28 18.93
CA GLU A 81 20.03 -15.76 17.58
C GLU A 81 18.96 -16.77 17.11
N PHE A 82 18.45 -17.63 18.00
CA PHE A 82 17.34 -18.51 17.68
C PHE A 82 16.07 -17.73 17.33
N ASN A 83 15.76 -16.68 18.09
CA ASN A 83 14.61 -15.82 17.80
C ASN A 83 14.75 -15.15 16.42
N ALA A 84 15.95 -14.71 16.05
CA ALA A 84 16.23 -14.17 14.72
C ALA A 84 16.00 -15.22 13.61
N ARG A 85 16.42 -16.48 13.81
CA ARG A 85 16.15 -17.58 12.86
C ARG A 85 14.65 -17.86 12.72
N ILE A 86 13.94 -17.98 13.84
CA ILE A 86 12.49 -18.19 13.84
C ILE A 86 11.75 -17.03 13.18
N ARG A 87 12.17 -15.79 13.40
CA ARG A 87 11.60 -14.62 12.73
C ARG A 87 11.81 -14.68 11.21
N SER A 88 12.98 -15.12 10.74
CA SER A 88 13.25 -15.34 9.31
C SER A 88 12.35 -16.44 8.71
N TYR A 89 12.20 -17.57 9.42
CA TYR A 89 11.29 -18.64 9.03
C TYR A 89 9.85 -18.12 8.87
N HIS A 90 9.33 -17.36 9.83
CA HIS A 90 7.98 -16.79 9.74
C HIS A 90 7.86 -15.75 8.62
N ARG A 91 8.88 -14.93 8.36
CA ARG A 91 8.88 -14.00 7.23
C ARG A 91 8.73 -14.73 5.90
N SER A 92 9.42 -15.87 5.74
CA SER A 92 9.28 -16.73 4.57
C SER A 92 7.89 -17.37 4.48
N LEU A 93 7.40 -17.95 5.59
CA LEU A 93 6.11 -18.62 5.67
C LEU A 93 4.94 -17.68 5.37
N LEU A 94 4.93 -16.49 5.99
CA LEU A 94 3.84 -15.51 5.90
C LEU A 94 3.95 -14.61 4.68
N ARG A 95 5.10 -14.59 3.99
CA ARG A 95 5.40 -13.70 2.86
C ARG A 95 5.13 -12.23 3.19
N SER A 96 5.48 -11.80 4.41
CA SER A 96 5.22 -10.47 4.95
C SER A 96 6.07 -9.40 4.25
N ASN A 97 5.65 -8.99 3.06
CA ASN A 97 6.30 -7.97 2.25
C ASN A 97 5.29 -7.21 1.39
N LEU A 98 5.04 -5.97 1.77
CA LEU A 98 4.16 -5.02 1.08
C LEU A 98 4.90 -4.00 0.20
N SER A 99 6.24 -4.07 0.12
CA SER A 99 7.10 -3.01 -0.45
C SER A 99 6.79 -2.64 -1.90
N SER A 100 6.23 -3.58 -2.67
CA SER A 100 5.80 -3.34 -4.07
C SER A 100 4.28 -3.43 -4.26
N SER A 101 3.52 -3.60 -3.17
CA SER A 101 2.07 -3.79 -3.21
C SER A 101 1.31 -2.53 -2.80
N LEU A 102 1.95 -1.64 -2.03
CA LEU A 102 1.39 -0.36 -1.59
C LEU A 102 2.27 0.78 -2.07
N ASN A 103 1.88 1.38 -3.20
CA ASN A 103 2.54 2.56 -3.72
C ASN A 103 1.73 3.80 -3.37
N ASN A 104 2.37 4.77 -2.73
CA ASN A 104 1.82 6.11 -2.64
C ASN A 104 2.24 6.89 -3.89
N ASN A 105 1.39 6.84 -4.92
CA ASN A 105 1.59 7.51 -6.21
C ASN A 105 1.31 9.04 -6.14
N GLN A 106 1.74 9.67 -5.05
CA GLN A 106 1.84 11.14 -4.84
C GLN A 106 0.59 11.92 -4.43
N ASN A 107 -0.54 11.28 -4.08
CA ASN A 107 -1.76 12.02 -3.72
C ASN A 107 -1.79 12.56 -2.28
N SER A 108 -0.79 12.22 -1.45
CA SER A 108 -0.62 12.75 -0.08
C SER A 108 0.82 13.10 0.30
N ARG A 109 1.78 12.91 -0.61
CA ARG A 109 3.19 13.23 -0.35
C ARG A 109 3.45 14.71 -0.52
N VAL A 110 4.07 15.33 0.48
CA VAL A 110 4.51 16.72 0.40
C VAL A 110 5.89 16.84 -0.23
N THR A 111 6.09 17.93 -0.98
CA THR A 111 7.40 18.44 -1.39
C THR A 111 7.78 19.65 -0.52
N GLY A 112 9.01 20.13 -0.66
CA GLY A 112 9.55 21.20 0.19
C GLY A 112 10.18 20.69 1.48
N ASN A 113 10.71 21.61 2.28
CA ASN A 113 11.39 21.31 3.55
C ASN A 113 10.80 22.05 4.76
N GLY A 114 9.74 22.83 4.56
CA GLY A 114 9.09 23.60 5.61
C GLY A 114 9.91 24.78 6.14
N ILE A 115 11.07 25.10 5.55
CA ILE A 115 11.94 26.20 6.02
C ILE A 115 12.09 27.24 4.90
N ALA A 116 12.87 26.92 3.88
CA ALA A 116 13.06 27.78 2.71
C ALA A 116 11.88 27.60 1.74
N THR A 117 11.48 26.35 1.53
CA THR A 117 10.36 25.97 0.67
C THR A 117 9.27 25.37 1.54
N ALA A 118 8.09 25.96 1.50
CA ALA A 118 6.94 25.48 2.27
C ALA A 118 6.58 24.04 1.90
N TYR A 119 6.08 23.27 2.87
CA TYR A 119 5.52 21.95 2.57
C TYR A 119 4.27 22.10 1.71
N GLY A 120 4.20 21.39 0.59
CA GLY A 120 3.02 21.37 -0.27
C GLY A 120 2.78 20.01 -0.93
N VAL A 121 1.52 19.59 -1.08
CA VAL A 121 1.20 18.28 -1.65
C VAL A 121 1.52 18.26 -3.15
N ALA A 122 2.16 17.18 -3.61
CA ALA A 122 2.63 17.05 -4.98
C ALA A 122 1.51 16.84 -6.03
N GLY A 123 0.40 16.19 -5.65
CA GLY A 123 -0.63 15.68 -6.56
C GLY A 123 -2.07 16.12 -6.27
N ASN A 124 -2.30 17.23 -5.57
CA ASN A 124 -3.65 17.76 -5.32
C ASN A 124 -4.10 18.74 -6.44
N PRO A 125 -5.34 19.29 -6.49
CA PRO A 125 -5.73 20.29 -7.47
C PRO A 125 -4.84 21.52 -7.45
N ALA A 126 -4.15 21.80 -6.34
CA ALA A 126 -3.17 22.87 -6.31
C ALA A 126 -1.99 22.59 -7.25
N ALA A 127 -1.70 21.35 -7.66
CA ALA A 127 -0.76 21.08 -8.76
C ALA A 127 -1.22 21.72 -10.08
N THR A 128 -2.54 21.66 -10.39
CA THR A 128 -3.09 22.36 -11.56
C THR A 128 -3.06 23.87 -11.41
N LEU A 129 -3.07 24.39 -10.17
CA LEU A 129 -2.87 25.81 -9.91
C LEU A 129 -1.40 26.21 -10.08
N ARG A 130 -0.48 25.46 -9.45
CA ARG A 130 0.95 25.77 -9.35
C ARG A 130 1.74 25.45 -10.62
N GLY A 131 1.08 24.90 -11.64
CA GLY A 131 1.57 24.76 -13.01
C GLY A 131 2.44 23.54 -13.28
N ALA A 132 2.86 22.80 -12.25
CA ALA A 132 3.65 21.58 -12.39
C ALA A 132 3.41 20.62 -11.23
N ASN A 133 3.52 19.32 -11.50
CA ASN A 133 3.50 18.30 -10.46
C ASN A 133 4.67 18.49 -9.50
N GLY A 134 4.42 18.40 -8.20
CA GLY A 134 5.45 18.59 -7.16
C GLY A 134 5.81 20.06 -6.87
N ALA A 135 5.25 21.03 -7.61
CA ALA A 135 5.43 22.44 -7.31
C ALA A 135 4.75 22.82 -5.98
N THR A 136 5.43 23.68 -5.22
CA THR A 136 4.90 24.26 -3.99
C THR A 136 4.24 25.61 -4.28
N CYS A 137 3.54 26.14 -3.28
CA CYS A 137 3.07 27.52 -3.22
C CYS A 137 4.23 28.53 -3.26
N ASN A 138 3.88 29.82 -3.33
CA ASN A 138 4.85 30.89 -3.14
C ASN A 138 5.32 30.91 -1.68
N SER A 139 6.59 30.55 -1.46
CA SER A 139 7.18 30.42 -0.12
C SER A 139 7.73 31.74 0.45
N ASP A 140 7.64 32.82 -0.34
CA ASP A 140 8.13 34.17 0.01
C ASP A 140 7.00 35.09 0.48
N ILE A 141 5.75 34.80 0.09
CA ILE A 141 4.58 35.61 0.45
C ILE A 141 3.73 34.85 1.47
N ALA A 142 3.57 35.42 2.67
CA ALA A 142 2.63 34.90 3.65
C ALA A 142 1.19 35.06 3.14
N GLN A 143 0.33 34.05 3.32
CA GLN A 143 -1.05 34.07 2.83
C GLN A 143 -1.83 35.28 3.35
N SER A 144 -1.59 35.69 4.60
CA SER A 144 -2.22 36.88 5.21
C SER A 144 -1.82 38.20 4.55
N GLU A 145 -0.73 38.22 3.81
CA GLU A 145 -0.16 39.42 3.18
C GLU A 145 -0.41 39.46 1.67
N CYS A 146 -1.32 38.64 1.14
CA CYS A 146 -1.54 38.52 -0.31
C CYS A 146 -1.88 39.84 -1.02
N LEU A 147 -2.38 40.85 -0.32
CA LEU A 147 -2.70 42.17 -0.87
C LEU A 147 -1.69 43.26 -0.48
N THR A 148 -0.81 42.99 0.50
CA THR A 148 0.05 44.00 1.13
C THR A 148 1.54 43.71 0.96
N ALA A 149 1.93 42.44 0.78
CA ALA A 149 3.30 42.07 0.46
C ALA A 149 3.72 42.65 -0.89
N ALA A 150 5.02 42.90 -1.04
CA ALA A 150 5.59 43.28 -2.33
C ALA A 150 5.36 42.15 -3.34
N GLN A 151 4.42 42.36 -4.26
CA GLN A 151 4.09 41.38 -5.28
C GLN A 151 5.15 41.40 -6.39
N PRO A 152 5.69 40.23 -6.80
CA PRO A 152 6.60 40.14 -7.93
C PRO A 152 6.04 40.87 -9.17
N ASP A 153 4.73 40.74 -9.38
CA ASP A 153 4.03 41.31 -10.53
C ASP A 153 3.27 42.61 -10.24
N ALA A 154 3.63 43.35 -9.19
CA ALA A 154 2.98 44.62 -8.86
C ALA A 154 2.94 45.62 -10.02
N HIS A 155 3.88 45.51 -10.97
CA HIS A 155 3.92 46.31 -12.20
C HIS A 155 2.68 46.15 -13.09
N ALA A 156 1.97 45.04 -12.97
CA ALA A 156 0.80 44.69 -13.77
C ALA A 156 -0.54 45.08 -13.12
N ALA A 157 -0.55 45.95 -12.11
CA ALA A 157 -1.79 46.40 -11.47
C ALA A 157 -2.85 46.94 -12.47
N PRO A 158 -4.17 46.75 -12.23
CA PRO A 158 -4.74 46.02 -11.09
C PRO A 158 -4.49 44.52 -11.22
N LEU A 159 -4.16 43.86 -10.10
CA LEU A 159 -3.84 42.42 -10.07
C LEU A 159 -5.08 41.53 -10.02
N THR A 160 -6.26 42.13 -9.88
CA THR A 160 -7.56 41.46 -9.91
C THR A 160 -8.54 42.31 -10.74
N ALA A 161 -9.49 41.65 -11.39
CA ALA A 161 -10.57 42.28 -12.14
C ALA A 161 -11.54 43.03 -11.22
N GLN A 162 -11.69 42.56 -9.97
CA GLN A 162 -12.45 43.22 -8.92
C GLN A 162 -11.57 43.41 -7.68
N PRO A 163 -11.62 44.58 -6.99
CA PRO A 163 -10.86 44.79 -5.77
C PRO A 163 -11.17 43.70 -4.74
N ARG A 164 -10.13 43.03 -4.24
CA ARG A 164 -10.25 42.08 -3.14
C ARG A 164 -9.94 42.77 -1.82
N THR A 165 -10.65 42.36 -0.77
CA THR A 165 -10.42 42.82 0.61
C THR A 165 -9.92 41.70 1.52
N SER A 166 -9.86 40.46 1.02
CA SER A 166 -9.46 39.26 1.78
C SER A 166 -8.55 38.36 0.95
N CYS A 167 -7.64 37.67 1.65
CA CYS A 167 -6.77 36.64 1.10
C CYS A 167 -7.40 35.24 1.07
N HIS A 168 -8.65 35.13 1.51
CA HIS A 168 -9.42 33.91 1.54
C HIS A 168 -10.83 34.16 0.99
N ASP A 169 -11.47 33.10 0.49
CA ASP A 169 -12.90 33.14 0.16
C ASP A 169 -13.79 33.26 1.41
N GLU A 170 -15.10 33.28 1.21
CA GLU A 170 -16.10 33.46 2.29
C GLU A 170 -16.12 32.31 3.33
N TYR A 171 -15.50 31.16 3.03
CA TYR A 171 -15.35 30.03 3.96
C TYR A 171 -13.90 29.81 4.41
N GLY A 172 -13.02 30.77 4.16
CA GLY A 172 -11.63 30.70 4.58
C GLY A 172 -10.75 29.78 3.71
N VAL A 173 -11.13 29.51 2.47
CA VAL A 173 -10.28 28.79 1.51
C VAL A 173 -9.25 29.77 0.90
N PRO A 174 -7.95 29.44 0.88
CA PRO A 174 -6.92 30.34 0.39
C PRO A 174 -7.07 30.72 -1.10
N LEU A 175 -6.94 32.02 -1.38
CA LEU A 175 -6.89 32.57 -2.74
C LEU A 175 -5.44 32.73 -3.23
N ALA A 176 -5.28 32.89 -4.54
CA ALA A 176 -3.97 33.09 -5.15
C ALA A 176 -3.33 34.39 -4.66
N VAL A 177 -2.02 34.34 -4.39
CA VAL A 177 -1.19 35.47 -3.99
C VAL A 177 -0.23 35.90 -5.10
N SER A 178 0.19 34.97 -5.96
CA SER A 178 1.00 35.28 -7.14
C SER A 178 0.51 34.49 -8.36
N TYR A 179 0.92 34.93 -9.55
CA TYR A 179 0.67 34.22 -10.79
C TYR A 179 1.93 34.17 -11.66
N ASP A 180 2.06 33.14 -12.49
CA ASP A 180 3.02 33.11 -13.60
C ASP A 180 2.26 32.80 -14.90
N TYR A 181 2.93 32.98 -16.03
CA TYR A 181 2.43 32.54 -17.32
C TYR A 181 2.79 31.07 -17.59
N ASP A 182 1.80 30.26 -17.97
CA ASP A 182 1.96 28.84 -18.25
C ASP A 182 2.71 28.65 -19.59
N THR A 183 3.88 28.02 -19.52
CA THR A 183 4.74 27.74 -20.69
C THR A 183 4.15 26.71 -21.65
N ASN A 184 3.05 26.05 -21.29
CA ASN A 184 2.26 25.26 -22.23
C ASN A 184 1.51 26.14 -23.24
N PHE A 185 1.24 27.40 -22.92
CA PHE A 185 0.54 28.35 -23.79
C PHE A 185 1.43 29.50 -24.26
N TYR A 186 2.41 29.89 -23.46
CA TYR A 186 3.25 31.06 -23.71
C TYR A 186 4.71 30.69 -23.95
N ALA A 187 5.34 31.39 -24.89
CA ALA A 187 6.79 31.45 -25.02
C ALA A 187 7.30 32.64 -24.20
N CYS A 188 7.94 32.35 -23.06
CA CYS A 188 8.50 33.36 -22.16
C CYS A 188 9.98 33.61 -22.47
N THR A 189 10.31 34.81 -22.95
CA THR A 189 11.67 35.21 -23.36
C THR A 189 12.23 36.22 -22.36
N ALA A 190 13.51 36.08 -22.00
CA ALA A 190 14.14 36.98 -21.03
C ALA A 190 14.13 38.44 -21.54
N LEU A 191 13.64 39.35 -20.71
CA LEU A 191 13.63 40.78 -20.99
C LEU A 191 15.08 41.29 -21.03
N GLN A 192 15.42 42.07 -22.06
CA GLN A 192 16.74 42.66 -22.17
C GLN A 192 16.85 43.88 -21.26
N PRO A 193 17.99 44.08 -20.57
CA PRO A 193 18.16 45.23 -19.71
C PRO A 193 18.25 46.51 -20.55
N THR A 194 17.72 47.60 -19.99
CA THR A 194 17.73 48.92 -20.65
C THR A 194 19.10 49.61 -20.60
N THR A 195 20.04 49.08 -19.80
CA THR A 195 21.41 49.56 -19.66
C THR A 195 22.39 48.38 -19.63
N SER A 196 23.66 48.61 -20.01
CA SER A 196 24.69 47.56 -20.11
C SER A 196 25.11 46.94 -18.78
N GLU A 197 24.78 47.56 -17.64
CA GLU A 197 25.13 47.08 -16.30
C GLU A 197 23.89 46.74 -15.45
N GLY A 198 22.68 46.87 -16.00
CA GLY A 198 21.42 46.70 -15.27
C GLY A 198 20.84 45.27 -15.33
N THR A 199 20.04 44.92 -14.32
CA THR A 199 19.15 43.75 -14.38
C THR A 199 17.79 44.19 -14.94
N ALA A 200 17.29 43.52 -15.98
CA ALA A 200 15.99 43.82 -16.56
C ALA A 200 14.86 43.58 -15.55
N ARG A 201 13.91 44.52 -15.47
CA ARG A 201 12.74 44.42 -14.60
C ARG A 201 11.48 44.67 -15.39
N CYS A 202 10.39 43.98 -15.04
CA CYS A 202 9.11 44.25 -15.70
C CYS A 202 8.60 45.69 -15.48
N THR A 203 9.02 46.36 -14.41
CA THR A 203 8.74 47.78 -14.18
C THR A 203 9.34 48.71 -15.24
N ASP A 204 10.41 48.31 -15.94
CA ASP A 204 11.02 49.09 -17.02
C ASP A 204 10.03 49.32 -18.18
N LEU A 205 9.10 48.39 -18.38
CA LEU A 205 8.06 48.45 -19.40
C LEU A 205 6.98 49.49 -19.07
N GLN A 206 6.96 50.08 -17.87
CA GLN A 206 6.04 51.17 -17.56
C GLN A 206 6.32 52.40 -18.44
N ASN A 207 7.59 52.63 -18.80
CA ASN A 207 8.00 53.70 -19.70
C ASN A 207 7.52 53.42 -21.13
N THR A 208 6.70 54.32 -21.68
CA THR A 208 6.16 54.21 -23.05
C THR A 208 7.22 54.28 -24.14
N SER A 209 8.42 54.75 -23.82
CA SER A 209 9.56 54.75 -24.75
C SER A 209 10.19 53.36 -24.90
N HIS A 210 9.89 52.42 -24.00
CA HIS A 210 10.39 51.05 -24.13
C HIS A 210 9.72 50.35 -25.33
N PRO A 211 10.49 49.66 -26.20
CA PRO A 211 9.94 49.04 -27.42
C PRO A 211 8.84 48.01 -27.13
N GLN A 212 8.91 47.35 -25.97
CA GLN A 212 7.94 46.34 -25.52
C GLN A 212 6.93 46.87 -24.48
N HIS A 213 6.80 48.18 -24.28
CA HIS A 213 5.94 48.74 -23.22
C HIS A 213 4.50 48.19 -23.30
N LYS A 214 3.92 48.06 -24.50
CA LYS A 214 2.54 47.57 -24.66
C LYS A 214 2.30 46.18 -24.04
N TYR A 215 3.33 45.37 -23.83
CA TYR A 215 3.27 44.04 -23.24
C TYR A 215 3.53 44.00 -21.72
N LEU A 216 3.50 45.14 -21.02
CA LEU A 216 3.70 45.20 -19.56
C LEU A 216 2.91 44.15 -18.78
N PHE A 217 1.63 43.92 -19.13
CA PHE A 217 0.79 42.94 -18.43
C PHE A 217 1.18 41.49 -18.68
N PHE A 218 1.94 41.22 -19.74
CA PHE A 218 2.48 39.92 -20.11
C PHE A 218 3.96 39.77 -19.72
N CYS A 219 4.46 40.67 -18.87
CA CYS A 219 5.77 40.51 -18.25
C CYS A 219 5.63 39.77 -16.93
N ASP A 220 6.37 38.66 -16.81
CA ASP A 220 6.40 37.73 -15.69
C ASP A 220 7.72 37.93 -14.94
N GLN A 221 7.64 38.36 -13.67
CA GLN A 221 8.81 38.55 -12.82
C GLN A 221 9.02 37.30 -11.94
N ARG A 222 9.94 36.42 -12.34
CA ARG A 222 10.18 35.14 -11.66
C ARG A 222 11.30 35.24 -10.64
N GLY A 223 11.10 34.64 -9.45
CA GLY A 223 12.09 34.56 -8.38
C GLY A 223 12.15 35.82 -7.49
N SER A 224 12.92 35.76 -6.40
CA SER A 224 13.12 36.85 -5.45
C SER A 224 14.60 37.23 -5.32
N GLY A 225 14.87 38.45 -4.83
CA GLY A 225 16.24 38.94 -4.60
C GLY A 225 17.10 39.03 -5.87
N ALA A 226 18.38 38.68 -5.77
CA ALA A 226 19.35 38.75 -6.88
C ALA A 226 19.14 37.70 -7.98
N SER A 227 18.29 36.69 -7.74
CA SER A 227 17.89 35.66 -8.69
C SER A 227 16.63 36.00 -9.49
N ALA A 228 16.03 37.18 -9.25
CA ALA A 228 14.81 37.59 -9.93
C ALA A 228 15.08 37.93 -11.41
N GLY A 229 14.35 37.29 -12.33
CA GLY A 229 14.43 37.54 -13.77
C GLY A 229 13.10 38.01 -14.34
N ALA A 230 13.12 39.00 -15.24
CA ALA A 230 11.95 39.47 -15.96
C ALA A 230 11.83 38.76 -17.32
N PHE A 231 10.63 38.28 -17.66
CA PHE A 231 10.36 37.57 -18.91
C PHE A 231 9.12 38.14 -19.61
N ILE A 232 9.19 38.33 -20.92
CA ILE A 232 8.02 38.64 -21.76
C ILE A 232 7.40 37.33 -22.25
N CYS A 233 6.15 37.09 -21.89
CA CYS A 233 5.41 35.87 -22.20
C CYS A 233 4.33 36.13 -23.26
N LEU A 234 4.57 35.72 -24.50
CA LEU A 234 3.63 35.88 -25.63
C LEU A 234 3.09 34.51 -26.07
N PRO A 235 1.92 34.44 -26.75
CA PRO A 235 1.39 33.17 -27.26
C PRO A 235 2.46 32.40 -28.01
N ASP A 236 2.65 31.13 -27.65
CA ASP A 236 3.75 30.33 -28.17
C ASP A 236 3.58 30.11 -29.69
N PRO A 237 4.48 30.64 -30.54
CA PRO A 237 4.36 30.50 -31.98
C PRO A 237 4.66 29.08 -32.48
N ALA A 238 5.30 28.23 -31.66
CA ALA A 238 5.62 26.85 -32.03
C ALA A 238 4.42 25.90 -31.91
N LYS A 239 3.32 26.35 -31.29
CA LYS A 239 2.12 25.53 -31.06
C LYS A 239 0.97 26.02 -31.92
N ALA A 240 0.36 25.11 -32.68
CA ALA A 240 -0.69 25.42 -33.65
C ALA A 240 -1.92 26.13 -33.04
N THR A 241 -2.24 25.85 -31.78
CA THR A 241 -3.39 26.46 -31.09
C THR A 241 -3.13 27.91 -30.67
N THR A 242 -1.90 28.23 -30.26
CA THR A 242 -1.54 29.57 -29.76
C THR A 242 -0.94 30.46 -30.84
N SER A 243 -0.29 29.87 -31.86
CA SER A 243 0.20 30.60 -33.04
C SER A 243 -0.93 31.26 -33.86
N ALA A 244 -2.16 30.76 -33.73
CA ALA A 244 -3.35 31.33 -34.38
C ALA A 244 -3.92 32.57 -33.66
N LEU A 245 -3.47 32.87 -32.43
CA LEU A 245 -3.91 34.02 -31.65
C LEU A 245 -3.09 35.27 -32.02
N THR A 246 -3.45 35.87 -33.16
CA THR A 246 -2.68 36.95 -33.80
C THR A 246 -3.25 38.34 -33.55
N VAL A 247 -4.45 38.47 -32.99
CA VAL A 247 -5.10 39.75 -32.74
C VAL A 247 -4.82 40.22 -31.32
N GLU A 248 -4.16 41.37 -31.18
CA GLU A 248 -3.92 42.02 -29.89
C GLU A 248 -5.16 42.82 -29.46
N GLN A 249 -5.77 42.43 -28.34
CA GLN A 249 -6.83 43.21 -27.72
C GLN A 249 -6.22 44.25 -26.77
N MET A 250 -6.55 45.52 -27.00
CA MET A 250 -5.99 46.65 -26.27
C MET A 250 -6.94 47.16 -25.19
N SER A 251 -6.38 47.60 -24.06
CA SER A 251 -7.03 48.48 -23.09
C SER A 251 -6.11 49.67 -22.84
N GLY A 252 -6.49 50.85 -23.35
CA GLY A 252 -5.58 52.00 -23.44
C GLY A 252 -4.35 51.66 -24.29
N THR A 253 -3.15 51.83 -23.74
CA THR A 253 -1.86 51.56 -24.42
C THR A 253 -1.30 50.17 -24.15
N ARG A 254 -2.04 49.29 -23.45
CA ARG A 254 -1.56 47.97 -23.03
C ARG A 254 -2.38 46.86 -23.68
N VAL A 255 -1.70 45.78 -24.05
CA VAL A 255 -2.35 44.54 -24.50
C VAL A 255 -2.95 43.84 -23.27
N VAL A 256 -4.20 43.41 -23.37
CA VAL A 256 -4.91 42.67 -22.31
C VAL A 256 -5.29 41.25 -22.70
N ALA A 257 -5.32 40.93 -24.00
CA ALA A 257 -5.53 39.57 -24.49
C ALA A 257 -5.00 39.39 -25.92
N PHE A 258 -4.80 38.14 -26.30
CA PHE A 258 -4.56 37.70 -27.67
C PHE A 258 -5.73 36.84 -28.14
N THR A 259 -6.36 37.20 -29.26
CA THR A 259 -7.55 36.53 -29.77
C THR A 259 -7.35 35.94 -31.16
N HIS A 260 -8.16 34.93 -31.48
CA HIS A 260 -8.22 34.36 -32.82
C HIS A 260 -8.88 35.34 -33.79
N PRO A 261 -8.34 35.57 -35.01
CA PRO A 261 -8.89 36.52 -35.97
C PRO A 261 -10.28 36.14 -36.49
N ASN A 262 -10.67 34.87 -36.37
CA ASN A 262 -11.98 34.36 -36.76
C ASN A 262 -12.53 33.40 -35.69
N PRO A 263 -13.10 33.88 -34.58
CA PRO A 263 -13.59 33.02 -33.51
C PRO A 263 -14.83 32.18 -33.92
N ASP A 264 -15.59 32.66 -34.91
CA ASP A 264 -16.80 31.99 -35.40
C ASP A 264 -16.50 30.68 -36.13
N SER A 265 -15.25 30.47 -36.56
CA SER A 265 -14.79 29.19 -37.12
C SER A 265 -14.65 28.08 -36.08
N ARG A 266 -14.99 28.33 -34.81
CA ARG A 266 -14.90 27.40 -33.67
C ARG A 266 -13.49 26.79 -33.51
N PRO A 267 -12.43 27.61 -33.42
CA PRO A 267 -11.09 27.10 -33.17
C PRO A 267 -11.00 26.45 -31.79
N ALA A 268 -10.01 25.57 -31.59
CA ALA A 268 -9.78 24.91 -30.31
C ALA A 268 -9.41 25.88 -29.16
N LEU A 269 -8.87 27.05 -29.51
CA LEU A 269 -8.55 28.13 -28.59
C LEU A 269 -8.91 29.47 -29.26
N THR A 270 -9.75 30.26 -28.60
CA THR A 270 -10.26 31.54 -29.12
C THR A 270 -9.54 32.76 -28.54
N GLU A 271 -9.01 32.63 -27.32
CA GLU A 271 -8.45 33.76 -26.58
C GLU A 271 -7.45 33.29 -25.50
N LEU A 272 -6.43 34.12 -25.25
CA LEU A 272 -5.56 34.09 -24.09
C LEU A 272 -5.48 35.48 -23.46
N LYS A 273 -5.96 35.61 -22.22
CA LYS A 273 -5.99 36.88 -21.48
C LYS A 273 -4.74 37.06 -20.63
N ARG A 274 -4.42 38.31 -20.28
CA ARG A 274 -3.42 38.62 -19.24
C ARG A 274 -3.74 37.88 -17.94
N CYS A 275 -2.74 37.39 -17.23
CA CYS A 275 -2.96 36.75 -15.94
C CYS A 275 -3.31 37.79 -14.87
N THR A 276 -4.16 37.36 -13.94
CA THR A 276 -4.54 38.09 -12.72
C THR A 276 -4.57 37.09 -11.57
N LEU A 277 -4.74 37.55 -10.34
CA LEU A 277 -4.94 36.69 -9.18
C LEU A 277 -6.33 36.04 -9.16
N ASP A 278 -7.18 36.29 -10.16
CA ASP A 278 -8.54 35.74 -10.28
C ASP A 278 -8.58 34.27 -10.64
N LEU A 279 -9.32 33.54 -9.81
CA LEU A 279 -9.64 32.15 -10.04
C LEU A 279 -10.97 32.08 -10.80
N GLU A 280 -11.01 31.24 -11.83
CA GLU A 280 -12.24 30.98 -12.57
C GLU A 280 -13.13 30.00 -11.79
N LEU A 281 -14.45 30.17 -11.87
CA LEU A 281 -15.38 29.18 -11.32
C LEU A 281 -15.55 28.03 -12.30
N ARG A 282 -15.25 26.80 -11.88
CA ARG A 282 -15.59 25.60 -12.65
C ARG A 282 -17.08 25.34 -12.53
N ASN A 283 -17.76 25.27 -13.67
CA ASN A 283 -19.20 25.06 -13.80
C ASN A 283 -20.05 26.12 -13.06
N GLY A 284 -19.51 27.33 -12.80
CA GLY A 284 -20.22 28.39 -12.07
C GLY A 284 -20.45 28.08 -10.58
N LEU A 285 -19.82 27.03 -10.03
CA LEU A 285 -20.00 26.61 -8.64
C LEU A 285 -18.94 27.25 -7.74
N LYS A 286 -19.39 28.00 -6.73
CA LYS A 286 -18.52 28.48 -5.65
C LYS A 286 -17.90 27.28 -4.90
N GLY A 287 -16.65 27.42 -4.45
CA GLY A 287 -15.88 26.31 -3.88
C GLY A 287 -15.17 25.41 -4.90
N ASN A 288 -15.51 25.50 -6.20
CA ASN A 288 -14.87 24.78 -7.28
C ASN A 288 -14.09 25.74 -8.18
N TYR A 289 -12.88 26.09 -7.77
CA TYR A 289 -12.06 27.12 -8.43
C TYR A 289 -11.02 26.49 -9.37
N GLY A 290 -10.95 26.97 -10.61
CA GLY A 290 -9.94 26.66 -11.61
C GLY A 290 -8.96 27.81 -11.82
N VAL A 291 -7.89 27.54 -12.57
CA VAL A 291 -7.02 28.58 -13.09
C VAL A 291 -7.61 29.22 -14.32
N GLN A 292 -7.36 30.52 -14.49
CA GLN A 292 -7.50 31.15 -15.79
C GLN A 292 -6.63 30.40 -16.81
N ARG A 293 -7.19 30.14 -17.99
CA ARG A 293 -6.45 29.47 -19.07
C ARG A 293 -5.16 30.20 -19.40
N GLY A 294 -4.05 29.47 -19.43
CA GLY A 294 -2.72 30.01 -19.71
C GLY A 294 -2.02 30.62 -18.49
N CYS A 295 -2.63 30.57 -17.31
CA CYS A 295 -2.05 31.10 -16.08
C CYS A 295 -1.74 29.98 -15.08
N VAL A 296 -0.66 30.20 -14.34
CA VAL A 296 -0.30 29.46 -13.14
C VAL A 296 -0.63 30.37 -11.97
N LEU A 297 -1.31 29.86 -10.94
CA LEU A 297 -1.72 30.61 -9.76
C LEU A 297 -1.22 29.91 -8.51
N ARG A 298 -0.53 30.63 -7.63
CA ARG A 298 -0.01 30.06 -6.39
C ARG A 298 -0.60 30.80 -5.20
N GLU A 299 -1.05 30.05 -4.21
CA GLU A 299 -1.28 30.57 -2.88
C GLU A 299 0.05 30.90 -2.17
N GLY A 300 -0.03 31.54 -1.02
CA GLY A 300 1.11 31.81 -0.14
C GLY A 300 1.33 30.69 0.87
N PHE A 301 2.29 30.91 1.76
CA PHE A 301 2.51 30.01 2.89
C PHE A 301 1.81 30.51 4.16
N VAL A 302 1.59 29.59 5.10
CA VAL A 302 1.27 29.89 6.49
C VAL A 302 2.27 29.17 7.39
N ASN A 303 2.57 29.75 8.55
CA ASN A 303 3.39 29.07 9.55
C ASN A 303 2.50 28.14 10.39
N LYS A 304 2.91 26.89 10.53
CA LYS A 304 2.24 25.87 11.35
C LYS A 304 3.23 25.27 12.35
N PRO A 305 2.76 24.72 13.48
CA PRO A 305 3.60 23.88 14.32
C PRO A 305 4.26 22.76 13.53
N ALA A 306 5.42 22.29 14.02
CA ALA A 306 6.15 21.19 13.40
C ALA A 306 5.24 19.96 13.16
N PRO A 307 5.39 19.26 12.03
CA PRO A 307 4.55 18.11 11.68
C PRO A 307 4.83 16.90 12.56
N TYR A 308 3.96 15.88 12.53
CA TYR A 308 4.14 14.67 13.34
C TYR A 308 5.44 13.89 13.06
N TRP A 309 6.06 14.10 11.89
CA TRP A 309 7.34 13.48 11.51
C TRP A 309 8.56 14.34 11.84
N ALA A 310 8.37 15.44 12.58
CA ALA A 310 9.45 16.34 12.98
C ALA A 310 10.51 15.60 13.80
N THR A 311 11.76 16.05 13.65
CA THR A 311 12.89 15.63 14.48
C THR A 311 13.37 16.82 15.31
N GLU A 312 14.38 16.60 16.14
CA GLU A 312 15.08 17.68 16.86
C GLU A 312 15.71 18.75 15.93
N LEU A 313 15.93 18.43 14.64
CA LEU A 313 16.46 19.36 13.64
C LEU A 313 15.35 20.10 12.88
N THR A 314 14.09 19.72 13.08
CA THR A 314 12.94 20.44 12.51
C THR A 314 12.60 21.63 13.39
N PRO A 315 12.50 22.86 12.85
CA PRO A 315 12.08 24.02 13.65
C PRO A 315 10.69 23.84 14.27
N GLU A 316 10.43 24.47 15.42
CA GLU A 316 9.12 24.42 16.10
C GLU A 316 7.95 24.88 15.22
N THR A 317 8.24 25.78 14.27
CA THR A 317 7.28 26.23 13.27
C THR A 317 7.84 26.05 11.87
N VAL A 318 7.01 25.55 10.96
CA VAL A 318 7.35 25.31 9.56
C VAL A 318 6.40 26.05 8.63
N LYS A 319 6.89 26.42 7.45
CA LYS A 319 6.07 26.94 6.36
C LYS A 319 5.30 25.79 5.72
N VAL A 320 3.98 25.95 5.59
CA VAL A 320 3.10 25.03 4.87
C VAL A 320 2.30 25.84 3.87
N CYS A 321 2.13 25.32 2.65
CA CYS A 321 1.30 25.96 1.65
C CYS A 321 -0.12 26.12 2.15
N ALA A 322 -0.71 27.30 1.98
CA ALA A 322 -1.95 27.65 2.66
C ALA A 322 -3.08 26.66 2.36
N ILE A 323 -3.19 26.16 1.12
CA ILE A 323 -4.18 25.13 0.74
C ILE A 323 -3.91 23.81 1.47
N ASP A 324 -2.65 23.44 1.63
CA ASP A 324 -2.27 22.20 2.30
C ASP A 324 -2.30 22.32 3.83
N ALA A 325 -2.28 23.53 4.37
CA ALA A 325 -2.33 23.82 5.79
C ALA A 325 -3.75 23.76 6.39
N GLN A 326 -4.75 23.40 5.59
CA GLN A 326 -6.15 23.31 6.04
C GLN A 326 -6.34 22.08 6.94
N GLU A 327 -7.19 22.26 7.96
CA GLU A 327 -7.40 21.28 9.04
C GLU A 327 -8.85 20.78 9.12
N ARG A 328 -9.69 21.15 8.15
CA ARG A 328 -11.12 20.81 8.14
C ARG A 328 -11.32 19.31 7.97
N ASN A 329 -12.35 18.77 8.64
CA ASN A 329 -12.78 17.38 8.44
C ASN A 329 -13.76 17.23 7.28
N HIS A 330 -14.42 18.31 6.87
CA HIS A 330 -15.37 18.33 5.75
C HIS A 330 -15.17 19.57 4.87
N ASN A 331 -15.49 19.44 3.59
CA ASN A 331 -15.60 20.56 2.68
C ASN A 331 -16.76 21.47 3.11
N PRO A 332 -16.55 22.79 3.28
CA PRO A 332 -17.57 23.71 3.80
C PRO A 332 -18.73 23.97 2.82
N TRP A 333 -18.56 23.67 1.54
CA TRP A 333 -19.53 23.86 0.48
C TRP A 333 -20.38 22.61 0.21
N SER A 334 -19.72 21.45 0.10
CA SER A 334 -20.38 20.20 -0.27
C SER A 334 -20.67 19.28 0.93
N MET A 335 -20.14 19.61 2.11
CA MET A 335 -20.15 18.76 3.32
C MET A 335 -19.48 17.39 3.13
N ALA A 336 -18.76 17.18 2.02
CA ALA A 336 -18.04 15.94 1.76
C ALA A 336 -16.86 15.75 2.73
N SER A 337 -16.59 14.51 3.11
CA SER A 337 -15.51 14.20 4.06
C SER A 337 -14.09 14.35 3.49
N CYS A 338 -13.22 15.02 4.25
CA CYS A 338 -11.79 15.13 4.02
C CYS A 338 -10.99 13.92 4.55
N GLU A 339 -11.65 12.90 5.10
CA GLU A 339 -11.01 11.65 5.57
C GLU A 339 -11.07 10.53 4.52
N THR A 340 -11.35 10.87 3.26
CA THR A 340 -11.37 9.93 2.14
C THR A 340 -10.33 10.33 1.11
N SER A 341 -9.98 9.47 0.16
CA SER A 341 -9.02 9.79 -0.92
C SER A 341 -9.37 11.08 -1.70
N ARG A 342 -10.63 11.54 -1.65
CA ARG A 342 -11.09 12.78 -2.26
C ARG A 342 -10.46 14.04 -1.66
N PHE A 343 -9.93 14.00 -0.44
CA PHE A 343 -9.28 15.17 0.19
C PHE A 343 -8.15 15.71 -0.68
N SER A 344 -7.41 14.81 -1.33
CA SER A 344 -6.35 15.16 -2.26
C SER A 344 -6.90 15.96 -3.44
N GLY A 345 -8.17 15.80 -3.80
CA GLY A 345 -8.90 16.54 -4.84
C GLY A 345 -9.54 17.84 -4.37
N ASP A 346 -9.38 18.24 -3.11
CA ASP A 346 -10.17 19.28 -2.47
C ASP A 346 -9.32 20.33 -1.77
N ARG A 347 -9.37 21.57 -2.27
CA ARG A 347 -8.57 22.69 -1.76
C ARG A 347 -8.97 23.13 -0.35
N SER A 348 -10.14 22.71 0.14
CA SER A 348 -10.60 23.07 1.49
C SER A 348 -10.14 22.09 2.58
N CYS A 349 -9.64 20.92 2.19
CA CYS A 349 -9.34 19.82 3.10
C CYS A 349 -7.93 19.86 3.70
N GLY A 350 -6.89 20.07 2.88
CA GLY A 350 -5.48 20.11 3.31
C GLY A 350 -5.00 18.83 4.02
N CYS A 351 -3.82 18.93 4.65
CA CYS A 351 -3.13 17.84 5.34
C CYS A 351 -3.69 17.53 6.74
N GLY A 352 -4.67 18.27 7.24
CA GLY A 352 -5.22 18.04 8.58
C GLY A 352 -4.34 18.58 9.70
N VAL A 353 -4.85 18.53 10.93
CA VAL A 353 -4.13 18.95 12.15
C VAL A 353 -2.80 18.19 12.26
N GLY A 354 -1.70 18.90 12.53
CA GLY A 354 -0.35 18.31 12.62
C GLY A 354 0.15 17.66 11.33
N MET A 355 -0.47 17.98 10.18
CA MET A 355 -0.24 17.37 8.87
C MET A 355 -0.56 15.88 8.78
N ARG A 356 -1.42 15.34 9.65
CA ARG A 356 -1.71 13.90 9.82
C ARG A 356 -2.14 13.14 8.55
N ARG A 357 -2.77 13.80 7.57
CA ARG A 357 -3.21 13.16 6.31
C ARG A 357 -2.10 13.06 5.26
N CYS A 358 -1.01 13.78 5.47
CA CYS A 358 0.10 13.85 4.53
C CYS A 358 1.31 13.02 4.98
N GLU A 359 2.19 12.77 4.03
CA GLU A 359 3.46 12.06 4.22
C GLU A 359 4.60 12.87 3.61
N VAL A 360 5.83 12.64 4.06
CA VAL A 360 7.01 13.32 3.54
C VAL A 360 8.03 12.29 3.02
N PRO A 361 8.75 12.56 1.92
CA PRO A 361 9.95 11.80 1.56
C PRO A 361 11.07 12.04 2.58
N ALA A 362 12.20 11.33 2.45
CA ALA A 362 13.36 11.58 3.29
C ALA A 362 13.93 13.00 3.07
N ILE A 363 14.23 13.72 4.16
CA ILE A 363 14.88 15.04 4.13
C ILE A 363 16.14 14.96 4.96
N ALA A 364 17.27 14.73 4.28
CA ALA A 364 18.57 14.50 4.92
C ALA A 364 18.99 15.63 5.88
N ALA A 365 18.79 16.89 5.47
CA ALA A 365 19.17 18.06 6.29
C ALA A 365 18.42 18.18 7.63
N GLN A 366 17.30 17.46 7.79
CA GLN A 366 16.49 17.45 9.01
C GLN A 366 16.45 16.06 9.65
N ASN A 367 17.26 15.10 9.20
CA ASN A 367 17.19 13.69 9.63
C ASN A 367 15.78 13.06 9.53
N ILE A 368 14.92 13.58 8.66
CA ILE A 368 13.57 13.04 8.44
C ILE A 368 13.69 11.82 7.53
N ARG A 369 13.08 10.71 7.95
CA ARG A 369 12.98 9.47 7.18
C ARG A 369 11.71 9.45 6.35
N ASP A 370 11.73 8.70 5.24
CA ASP A 370 10.58 8.53 4.36
C ASP A 370 9.41 7.84 5.11
N VAL A 371 8.31 8.57 5.31
CA VAL A 371 7.18 8.13 6.13
C VAL A 371 6.47 6.91 5.52
N HIS A 372 6.32 6.89 4.19
CA HIS A 372 5.66 5.77 3.49
C HIS A 372 6.42 4.46 3.73
N THR A 373 7.74 4.52 3.58
CA THR A 373 8.65 3.39 3.78
C THR A 373 8.61 2.92 5.23
N LEU A 374 8.60 3.84 6.20
CA LEU A 374 8.44 3.51 7.61
C LEU A 374 7.13 2.76 7.90
N ARG A 375 6.00 3.21 7.33
CA ARG A 375 4.69 2.56 7.51
C ARG A 375 4.67 1.17 6.92
N VAL A 376 5.13 1.03 5.68
CA VAL A 376 5.22 -0.27 4.99
C VAL A 376 6.12 -1.24 5.76
N ALA A 377 7.27 -0.78 6.26
CA ALA A 377 8.16 -1.59 7.08
C ALA A 377 7.49 -2.05 8.38
N ALA A 378 6.80 -1.14 9.08
CA ALA A 378 6.12 -1.47 10.32
C ALA A 378 4.96 -2.47 10.11
N PHE A 379 4.16 -2.31 9.06
CA PHE A 379 3.13 -3.30 8.70
C PHE A 379 3.72 -4.68 8.39
N ASN A 380 4.86 -4.76 7.71
CA ASN A 380 5.55 -6.04 7.43
C ASN A 380 6.09 -6.71 8.70
N ASP A 381 6.43 -5.92 9.72
CA ASP A 381 7.06 -6.39 10.94
C ASP A 381 6.06 -6.81 12.02
N GLU A 382 4.87 -6.20 12.08
CA GLU A 382 3.79 -6.56 13.01
C GLU A 382 3.49 -8.08 13.06
N PRO A 383 3.20 -8.79 11.95
CA PRO A 383 2.89 -10.23 12.02
C PRO A 383 4.08 -11.06 12.51
N LEU A 384 5.31 -10.60 12.27
CA LEU A 384 6.51 -11.27 12.75
C LEU A 384 6.67 -11.11 14.26
N ARG A 385 6.31 -9.95 14.83
CA ARG A 385 6.27 -9.74 16.28
C ARG A 385 5.21 -10.62 16.95
N ILE A 386 4.05 -10.79 16.31
CA ILE A 386 3.01 -11.72 16.79
C ILE A 386 3.55 -13.15 16.84
N ALA A 387 4.16 -13.62 15.75
CA ALA A 387 4.69 -14.98 15.68
C ALA A 387 5.85 -15.23 16.65
N GLU A 388 6.79 -14.29 16.71
CA GLU A 388 7.93 -14.28 17.64
C GLU A 388 7.45 -14.36 19.10
N ALA A 389 6.46 -13.54 19.47
CA ALA A 389 5.88 -13.51 20.80
C ALA A 389 5.26 -14.85 21.25
N VAL A 390 4.62 -15.58 20.34
CA VAL A 390 4.03 -16.91 20.62
C VAL A 390 5.15 -17.93 20.85
N VAL A 391 6.18 -17.95 20.01
CA VAL A 391 7.29 -18.92 20.13
C VAL A 391 8.18 -18.61 21.34
N GLN A 392 8.47 -17.34 21.62
CA GLN A 392 9.31 -16.94 22.76
C GLN A 392 8.69 -17.37 24.08
N ARG A 393 7.38 -17.13 24.25
CA ARG A 393 6.60 -17.55 25.43
C ARG A 393 6.24 -19.04 25.43
N ASP A 394 6.73 -19.77 24.43
CA ASP A 394 6.44 -21.18 24.21
C ASP A 394 4.94 -21.47 24.28
N GLU A 395 4.09 -20.62 23.70
CA GLU A 395 2.63 -20.78 23.64
C GLU A 395 2.24 -21.87 22.61
N PRO A 396 0.98 -22.38 22.59
CA PRO A 396 0.50 -23.23 21.50
C PRO A 396 0.72 -22.52 20.16
N TYR A 397 1.44 -23.16 19.24
CA TYR A 397 1.96 -22.51 18.05
C TYR A 397 0.87 -21.89 17.18
N PHE A 398 -0.30 -22.53 17.07
CA PHE A 398 -1.40 -22.01 16.27
C PHE A 398 -2.06 -20.75 16.85
N ASN A 399 -1.65 -20.30 18.05
CA ASN A 399 -1.97 -18.96 18.55
C ASN A 399 -1.46 -17.87 17.61
N ILE A 400 -0.44 -18.11 16.78
CA ILE A 400 -0.03 -17.15 15.75
C ILE A 400 -1.18 -16.79 14.79
N LEU A 401 -2.19 -17.66 14.67
CA LEU A 401 -3.33 -17.51 13.76
C LEU A 401 -4.60 -17.03 14.47
N THR A 402 -4.68 -17.10 15.80
CA THR A 402 -5.92 -16.85 16.55
C THR A 402 -5.80 -15.73 17.58
N THR A 403 -4.59 -15.39 18.02
CA THR A 403 -4.40 -14.39 19.08
C THR A 403 -4.87 -12.99 18.67
N ARG A 404 -5.42 -12.24 19.63
CA ARG A 404 -5.68 -10.80 19.47
C ARG A 404 -4.48 -9.93 19.85
N ARG A 405 -3.44 -10.52 20.44
CA ARG A 405 -2.18 -9.84 20.71
C ARG A 405 -1.62 -9.26 19.41
N SER A 406 -1.22 -8.01 19.45
CA SER A 406 -0.42 -7.38 18.40
C SER A 406 0.58 -6.39 19.00
N PHE A 407 1.36 -5.76 18.14
CA PHE A 407 2.43 -4.86 18.52
C PHE A 407 2.40 -3.60 17.65
N VAL A 408 2.71 -2.47 18.25
CA VAL A 408 2.91 -1.19 17.54
C VAL A 408 4.25 -0.61 17.91
N ASN A 409 4.90 0.05 16.95
CA ASN A 409 6.00 0.98 17.19
C ASN A 409 5.52 2.43 17.08
N GLY A 410 6.43 3.41 17.16
CA GLY A 410 6.12 4.83 16.95
C GLY A 410 5.29 5.12 15.70
N THR A 411 5.70 4.53 14.57
CA THR A 411 5.02 4.69 13.28
C THR A 411 3.57 4.19 13.30
N LEU A 412 3.33 2.96 13.77
CA LEU A 412 1.98 2.39 13.81
C LEU A 412 1.12 3.02 14.91
N SER A 413 1.71 3.38 16.05
CA SER A 413 1.03 4.06 17.15
C SER A 413 0.40 5.37 16.65
N SER A 414 1.20 6.25 16.04
CA SER A 414 0.68 7.51 15.49
C SER A 414 -0.28 7.27 14.32
N TYR A 415 0.01 6.31 13.44
CA TYR A 415 -0.88 5.98 12.32
C TYR A 415 -2.29 5.61 12.79
N PHE A 416 -2.39 4.68 13.74
CA PHE A 416 -3.66 4.17 14.26
C PHE A 416 -4.40 5.15 15.16
N ARG A 417 -3.67 5.96 15.93
CA ARG A 417 -4.27 6.93 16.85
C ARG A 417 -4.73 8.20 16.14
N ASP A 418 -4.03 8.64 15.10
CA ASP A 418 -4.28 9.94 14.47
C ASP A 418 -4.94 9.82 13.08
N GLU A 419 -5.45 8.63 12.75
CA GLU A 419 -6.15 8.35 11.48
C GLU A 419 -5.30 8.79 10.28
N GLN A 420 -4.02 8.43 10.29
CA GLN A 420 -3.09 8.86 9.26
C GLN A 420 -3.21 8.00 8.00
N GLY A 421 -2.61 8.47 6.90
CA GLY A 421 -2.54 7.71 5.64
C GLY A 421 -3.85 7.61 4.88
N VAL A 422 -4.76 8.56 5.11
CA VAL A 422 -5.99 8.77 4.36
C VAL A 422 -5.73 8.65 2.85
N GLY A 423 -6.52 7.81 2.19
CA GLY A 423 -6.45 7.62 0.73
C GLY A 423 -5.24 6.82 0.20
N VAL A 424 -4.28 6.45 1.06
CA VAL A 424 -3.13 5.59 0.71
C VAL A 424 -3.32 4.20 1.32
N PHE A 425 -3.59 4.16 2.62
CA PHE A 425 -3.77 2.96 3.40
C PHE A 425 -5.24 2.87 3.81
N ASN A 426 -5.99 1.99 3.16
CA ASN A 426 -7.33 1.61 3.61
C ASN A 426 -7.24 0.49 4.68
N VAL A 427 -6.95 0.91 5.92
CA VAL A 427 -6.78 0.03 7.09
C VAL A 427 -7.72 0.50 8.18
N THR A 428 -8.52 -0.40 8.75
CA THR A 428 -9.28 -0.09 9.96
C THR A 428 -8.37 -0.19 11.17
N THR A 429 -8.39 0.82 12.04
CA THR A 429 -7.64 0.76 13.30
C THR A 429 -8.07 -0.48 14.09
N PRO A 430 -7.12 -1.36 14.47
CA PRO A 430 -7.44 -2.69 14.98
C PRO A 430 -7.90 -2.70 16.45
N ALA A 431 -7.99 -1.54 17.10
CA ALA A 431 -8.49 -1.34 18.45
C ALA A 431 -9.05 0.08 18.59
N SER A 432 -9.75 0.38 19.68
CA SER A 432 -10.13 1.77 19.97
C SER A 432 -8.89 2.65 20.16
N LYS A 433 -8.97 3.94 19.81
CA LYS A 433 -7.83 4.88 19.92
C LYS A 433 -7.15 4.84 21.29
N GLY A 434 -7.92 4.75 22.37
CA GLY A 434 -7.40 4.68 23.75
C GLY A 434 -6.66 3.38 24.08
N ALA A 435 -6.96 2.27 23.39
CA ALA A 435 -6.32 0.98 23.61
C ALA A 435 -5.00 0.80 22.85
N VAL A 436 -4.74 1.62 21.83
CA VAL A 436 -3.45 1.63 21.13
C VAL A 436 -2.43 2.40 21.98
N PRO A 437 -1.30 1.80 22.39
CA PRO A 437 -0.26 2.48 23.16
C PRO A 437 0.25 3.74 22.46
N THR A 438 0.63 4.76 23.24
CA THR A 438 1.26 5.98 22.71
C THR A 438 2.76 5.77 22.68
N VAL A 439 3.34 5.75 21.48
CA VAL A 439 4.79 5.65 21.25
C VAL A 439 5.19 6.82 20.36
N PRO A 440 6.23 7.61 20.70
CA PRO A 440 6.68 8.73 19.86
C PRO A 440 6.99 8.27 18.43
N PHE A 441 6.59 9.07 17.43
CA PHE A 441 6.67 8.67 16.01
C PHE A 441 8.08 8.24 15.57
N ASN A 442 9.11 8.93 16.06
CA ASN A 442 10.51 8.67 15.74
C ASN A 442 11.07 7.40 16.39
N GLU A 443 10.39 6.80 17.38
CA GLU A 443 10.78 5.53 18.01
C GLU A 443 10.30 4.33 17.16
N SER A 444 10.85 4.20 15.95
CA SER A 444 10.47 3.13 15.00
C SER A 444 10.88 1.72 15.45
N ASP A 445 11.81 1.60 16.39
CA ASP A 445 12.35 0.32 16.87
C ASP A 445 11.76 -0.10 18.23
N ALA A 446 11.04 0.79 18.92
CA ALA A 446 10.42 0.51 20.20
C ALA A 446 9.03 -0.12 20.00
N TRP A 447 8.93 -1.45 20.14
CA TRP A 447 7.68 -2.18 19.97
C TRP A 447 6.95 -2.41 21.30
N VAL A 448 5.67 -2.04 21.35
CA VAL A 448 4.81 -2.19 22.53
C VAL A 448 3.64 -3.12 22.20
N GLU A 449 3.38 -4.07 23.10
CA GLU A 449 2.26 -5.01 22.99
C GLU A 449 0.92 -4.33 23.29
N TYR A 450 -0.13 -4.71 22.56
CA TYR A 450 -1.51 -4.33 22.84
C TYR A 450 -2.50 -5.43 22.40
N THR A 451 -3.76 -5.28 22.77
CA THR A 451 -4.84 -6.21 22.40
C THR A 451 -5.73 -5.59 21.33
N ARG A 452 -5.88 -6.27 20.20
CA ARG A 452 -6.82 -5.90 19.12
C ARG A 452 -8.28 -6.21 19.51
N ALA A 453 -9.21 -5.53 18.85
CA ALA A 453 -10.64 -5.71 19.02
C ALA A 453 -11.11 -7.13 18.65
N GLU A 454 -12.36 -7.42 18.98
CA GLU A 454 -13.04 -8.65 18.53
C GLU A 454 -13.11 -8.70 16.99
N GLY A 455 -13.00 -9.90 16.41
CA GLY A 455 -12.93 -10.10 14.96
C GLY A 455 -11.51 -10.16 14.37
N HIS A 456 -10.46 -9.86 15.15
CA HIS A 456 -9.07 -10.09 14.74
C HIS A 456 -8.57 -11.49 15.11
N ALA A 457 -7.78 -12.11 14.23
CA ALA A 457 -7.26 -13.46 14.37
C ALA A 457 -5.79 -13.51 13.91
N GLY A 458 -4.87 -13.40 14.87
CA GLY A 458 -3.43 -13.53 14.69
C GLY A 458 -2.87 -12.78 13.49
N VAL A 459 -1.93 -13.41 12.78
CA VAL A 459 -1.34 -12.87 11.55
C VAL A 459 -2.35 -12.75 10.40
N LEU A 460 -3.43 -13.54 10.39
CA LEU A 460 -4.41 -13.65 9.29
C LEU A 460 -5.25 -12.38 9.09
N THR A 461 -5.27 -11.49 10.08
CA THR A 461 -5.97 -10.20 10.02
C THR A 461 -5.04 -9.00 10.24
N THR A 462 -3.73 -9.18 10.06
CA THR A 462 -2.78 -8.06 9.98
C THR A 462 -2.86 -7.38 8.61
N PRO A 463 -2.57 -6.07 8.51
CA PRO A 463 -2.51 -5.39 7.21
C PRO A 463 -1.54 -6.06 6.24
N SER A 464 -0.40 -6.59 6.72
CA SER A 464 0.53 -7.35 5.87
C SER A 464 -0.11 -8.55 5.19
N TYR A 465 -0.91 -9.35 5.91
CA TYR A 465 -1.58 -10.52 5.31
C TYR A 465 -2.69 -10.09 4.36
N LEU A 466 -3.54 -9.14 4.79
CA LEU A 466 -4.73 -8.71 4.05
C LEU A 466 -4.39 -7.99 2.73
N TYR A 467 -3.31 -7.20 2.69
CA TYR A 467 -2.84 -6.57 1.46
C TYR A 467 -2.04 -7.51 0.56
N ARG A 468 -1.20 -8.38 1.14
CA ARG A 468 -0.40 -9.34 0.35
C ARG A 468 -1.29 -10.34 -0.38
N PHE A 469 -2.39 -10.73 0.25
CA PHE A 469 -3.42 -11.61 -0.29
C PHE A 469 -4.73 -10.83 -0.46
N PRO A 470 -4.83 -10.02 -1.54
CA PRO A 470 -5.84 -8.98 -1.64
C PRO A 470 -7.27 -9.51 -1.82
N THR A 471 -7.46 -10.74 -2.30
CA THR A 471 -8.79 -11.35 -2.47
C THR A 471 -9.00 -12.47 -1.46
N HIS A 472 -10.26 -12.76 -1.12
CA HIS A 472 -10.59 -13.88 -0.22
C HIS A 472 -10.04 -15.20 -0.76
N ARG A 473 -10.10 -15.41 -2.08
CA ARG A 473 -9.49 -16.57 -2.75
C ARG A 473 -7.98 -16.64 -2.58
N ALA A 474 -7.28 -15.50 -2.67
CA ALA A 474 -5.83 -15.45 -2.43
C ALA A 474 -5.49 -15.75 -0.96
N ARG A 475 -6.30 -15.26 -0.01
CA ARG A 475 -6.15 -15.54 1.43
C ARG A 475 -6.32 -17.03 1.72
N VAL A 476 -7.32 -17.66 1.10
CA VAL A 476 -7.56 -19.12 1.18
C VAL A 476 -6.41 -19.90 0.55
N SER A 477 -6.00 -19.55 -0.67
CA SER A 477 -4.90 -20.22 -1.37
C SER A 477 -3.62 -20.20 -0.53
N HIS A 478 -3.26 -19.05 0.03
CA HIS A 478 -2.06 -18.96 0.86
C HIS A 478 -2.22 -19.68 2.21
N PHE A 479 -3.38 -19.60 2.86
CA PHE A 479 -3.62 -20.35 4.09
C PHE A 479 -3.46 -21.87 3.87
N TYR A 480 -4.03 -22.39 2.79
CA TYR A 480 -3.92 -23.81 2.42
C TYR A 480 -2.48 -24.19 2.09
N GLU A 481 -1.76 -23.35 1.36
CA GLU A 481 -0.35 -23.60 1.03
C GLU A 481 0.54 -23.57 2.26
N ALA A 482 0.43 -22.53 3.09
CA ALA A 482 1.31 -22.26 4.21
C ALA A 482 1.04 -23.22 5.39
N PHE A 483 -0.23 -23.40 5.75
CA PHE A 483 -0.62 -24.06 7.00
C PHE A 483 -1.25 -25.45 6.81
N LEU A 484 -1.73 -25.79 5.61
CA LEU A 484 -2.29 -27.11 5.32
C LEU A 484 -1.43 -27.93 4.34
N CYS A 485 -0.42 -27.31 3.72
CA CYS A 485 0.44 -27.93 2.71
C CYS A 485 -0.37 -28.49 1.54
N LYS A 486 -1.46 -27.79 1.17
CA LYS A 486 -2.39 -28.13 0.10
C LYS A 486 -2.42 -27.02 -0.95
N THR A 487 -2.66 -27.41 -2.19
CA THR A 487 -2.86 -26.49 -3.32
C THR A 487 -4.16 -26.85 -4.03
N PHE A 488 -4.83 -25.86 -4.61
CA PHE A 488 -6.01 -26.07 -5.43
C PHE A 488 -5.58 -26.38 -6.86
N ALA A 489 -5.82 -27.61 -7.30
CA ALA A 489 -5.59 -28.05 -8.67
C ALA A 489 -6.76 -28.93 -9.12
N PRO A 490 -7.14 -28.89 -10.41
CA PRO A 490 -8.14 -29.81 -10.94
C PRO A 490 -7.70 -31.27 -10.75
N PRO A 491 -8.65 -32.20 -10.53
CA PRO A 491 -8.35 -33.63 -10.50
C PRO A 491 -7.66 -34.09 -11.80
N THR A 492 -6.77 -35.08 -11.70
CA THR A 492 -6.18 -35.71 -12.89
C THR A 492 -7.28 -36.27 -13.79
N GLY A 493 -7.29 -35.86 -15.06
CA GLY A 493 -8.30 -36.27 -16.04
C GLY A 493 -9.60 -35.45 -16.02
N ALA A 494 -9.68 -34.38 -15.23
CA ALA A 494 -10.80 -33.44 -15.31
C ALA A 494 -10.86 -32.77 -16.70
N SER A 495 -11.95 -32.98 -17.43
CA SER A 495 -12.25 -32.24 -18.66
C SER A 495 -13.09 -31.00 -18.32
N SER A 496 -12.71 -29.85 -18.87
CA SER A 496 -13.61 -28.69 -18.87
C SER A 496 -14.69 -28.91 -19.93
N PRO A 497 -15.96 -28.59 -19.65
CA PRO A 497 -17.00 -28.62 -20.66
C PRO A 497 -16.69 -27.62 -21.80
N ALA A 498 -17.33 -27.82 -22.95
CA ALA A 498 -17.13 -26.94 -24.10
C ALA A 498 -17.52 -25.49 -23.74
N PRO A 499 -16.85 -24.45 -24.26
CA PRO A 499 -17.12 -23.04 -23.90
C PRO A 499 -18.58 -22.62 -24.03
N GLU A 500 -19.30 -23.19 -25.01
CA GLU A 500 -20.70 -22.95 -25.32
C GLU A 500 -21.70 -23.67 -24.41
N ASP A 501 -21.24 -24.59 -23.54
CA ASP A 501 -22.10 -25.31 -22.61
C ASP A 501 -22.85 -24.31 -21.70
N ALA A 502 -24.16 -24.50 -21.56
CA ALA A 502 -25.01 -23.64 -20.74
C ALA A 502 -24.51 -23.58 -19.28
N CYS A 503 -23.84 -24.63 -18.80
CA CYS A 503 -23.29 -24.67 -17.45
C CYS A 503 -22.20 -23.60 -17.22
N ASN A 504 -21.55 -23.07 -18.27
CA ASN A 504 -20.58 -21.98 -18.14
C ASN A 504 -21.24 -20.62 -17.81
N ARG A 505 -22.57 -20.51 -17.93
CA ARG A 505 -23.34 -19.30 -17.62
C ARG A 505 -23.70 -19.18 -16.13
N GLU A 506 -23.50 -20.22 -15.34
CA GLU A 506 -23.77 -20.24 -13.90
C GLU A 506 -22.83 -19.28 -13.15
N ASN A 507 -23.30 -18.16 -12.60
CA ASN A 507 -22.42 -17.17 -11.96
C ASN A 507 -21.77 -17.64 -10.66
N ASN A 508 -22.38 -18.59 -9.94
CA ASN A 508 -21.81 -19.18 -8.74
C ASN A 508 -20.73 -20.23 -9.10
N LEU A 509 -19.46 -19.84 -8.97
CA LEU A 509 -18.33 -20.72 -9.27
C LEU A 509 -18.29 -22.00 -8.43
N ALA A 510 -18.91 -22.00 -7.24
CA ALA A 510 -18.96 -23.19 -6.39
C ALA A 510 -19.79 -24.32 -6.99
N VAL A 511 -20.71 -24.01 -7.92
CA VAL A 511 -21.55 -24.99 -8.64
C VAL A 511 -21.31 -25.00 -10.14
N ARG A 512 -20.68 -23.95 -10.71
CA ARG A 512 -20.29 -23.91 -12.14
C ARG A 512 -19.41 -25.11 -12.48
N CYS A 513 -19.81 -25.81 -13.55
CA CYS A 513 -19.06 -26.93 -14.12
C CYS A 513 -17.59 -26.56 -14.39
N GLY A 514 -16.67 -27.47 -14.09
CA GLY A 514 -15.22 -27.24 -14.26
C GLY A 514 -14.58 -26.32 -13.20
N CYS A 515 -15.35 -25.43 -12.56
CA CYS A 515 -14.87 -24.53 -11.50
C CYS A 515 -15.13 -25.10 -10.10
N ASN A 516 -16.24 -25.82 -9.95
CA ASN A 516 -16.71 -26.39 -8.68
C ASN A 516 -15.66 -27.28 -7.98
N TYR A 517 -14.78 -27.96 -8.72
CA TYR A 517 -13.70 -28.79 -8.16
C TYR A 517 -12.86 -28.06 -7.11
N CYS A 518 -12.63 -26.76 -7.30
CA CYS A 518 -11.89 -25.93 -6.35
C CYS A 518 -12.83 -25.00 -5.58
N HIS A 519 -13.76 -24.36 -6.28
CA HIS A 519 -14.58 -23.28 -5.70
C HIS A 519 -15.61 -23.77 -4.67
N ALA A 520 -16.05 -25.02 -4.72
CA ALA A 520 -16.89 -25.60 -3.67
C ALA A 520 -16.20 -25.62 -2.29
N THR A 521 -14.86 -25.56 -2.24
CA THR A 521 -14.09 -25.40 -1.00
C THR A 521 -13.61 -23.96 -0.80
N ILE A 522 -13.18 -23.29 -1.86
CA ILE A 522 -12.60 -21.94 -1.75
C ILE A 522 -13.63 -20.92 -1.29
N GLU A 523 -14.84 -20.91 -1.84
CA GLU A 523 -15.81 -19.86 -1.51
C GLU A 523 -16.29 -19.94 -0.05
N PRO A 524 -16.68 -21.12 0.49
CA PRO A 524 -17.07 -21.23 1.90
C PRO A 524 -15.92 -20.95 2.87
N THR A 525 -14.68 -21.28 2.49
CA THR A 525 -13.49 -20.96 3.30
C THR A 525 -13.20 -19.46 3.25
N GLY A 526 -13.34 -18.84 2.08
CA GLY A 526 -13.14 -17.41 1.86
C GLY A 526 -14.07 -16.57 2.71
N ALA A 527 -15.28 -17.07 2.97
CA ALA A 527 -16.25 -16.44 3.86
C ALA A 527 -15.69 -16.13 5.26
N HIS A 528 -14.67 -16.85 5.77
CA HIS A 528 -14.01 -16.51 7.03
C HIS A 528 -13.30 -15.14 7.04
N TRP A 529 -13.03 -14.55 5.87
CA TRP A 529 -12.57 -13.15 5.76
C TRP A 529 -13.68 -12.21 5.29
N GLY A 530 -14.95 -12.62 5.34
CA GLY A 530 -16.09 -11.85 4.83
C GLY A 530 -16.25 -10.47 5.48
N ARG A 531 -15.81 -10.31 6.72
CA ARG A 531 -15.76 -9.02 7.41
C ARG A 531 -14.50 -8.18 7.11
N TYR A 532 -13.68 -8.59 6.15
CA TYR A 532 -12.51 -7.84 5.69
C TYR A 532 -12.60 -7.60 4.18
N ALA A 533 -12.66 -6.33 3.79
CA ALA A 533 -12.76 -5.94 2.39
C ALA A 533 -11.59 -6.49 1.56
N GLU A 534 -11.85 -6.75 0.28
CA GLU A 534 -10.79 -7.10 -0.67
C GLU A 534 -9.94 -5.87 -1.03
N ARG A 535 -8.68 -6.10 -1.42
CA ARG A 535 -7.68 -5.09 -1.83
C ARG A 535 -7.44 -4.00 -0.78
N SER A 536 -7.77 -4.28 0.47
CA SER A 536 -7.61 -3.40 1.62
C SER A 536 -7.46 -4.21 2.90
N ALA A 537 -7.16 -3.54 4.02
CA ALA A 537 -7.22 -4.11 5.36
C ALA A 537 -8.35 -3.46 6.17
N GLN A 538 -9.43 -3.07 5.50
CA GLN A 538 -10.61 -2.48 6.11
C GLN A 538 -11.49 -3.58 6.71
N PHE A 539 -11.84 -3.42 7.98
CA PHE A 539 -12.83 -4.25 8.66
C PHE A 539 -14.24 -3.68 8.40
N LEU A 540 -15.17 -4.55 8.02
CA LEU A 540 -16.55 -4.24 7.64
C LEU A 540 -17.48 -4.57 8.82
N ALA A 541 -17.43 -3.73 9.86
CA ALA A 541 -18.23 -3.90 11.07
C ALA A 541 -19.73 -3.99 10.72
N ALA A 542 -20.47 -4.90 11.37
CA ALA A 542 -21.84 -5.23 10.97
C ALA A 542 -22.86 -4.10 11.15
N ASP A 543 -22.58 -3.17 12.06
CA ASP A 543 -23.36 -1.96 12.32
C ASP A 543 -23.21 -0.92 11.20
N GLN A 544 -22.01 -0.82 10.59
CA GLN A 544 -21.72 0.09 9.49
C GLN A 544 -21.93 -0.55 8.11
N PHE A 545 -21.68 -1.85 8.02
CA PHE A 545 -21.80 -2.67 6.82
C PHE A 545 -22.74 -3.85 7.11
N PRO A 546 -24.06 -3.59 7.26
CA PRO A 546 -25.03 -4.65 7.44
C PRO A 546 -25.06 -5.58 6.23
N ARG A 547 -25.56 -6.81 6.42
CA ARG A 547 -25.74 -7.81 5.35
C ARG A 547 -26.45 -7.24 4.12
N PHE A 548 -27.42 -6.36 4.35
CA PHE A 548 -28.19 -5.69 3.31
C PHE A 548 -28.31 -4.20 3.63
N ASP A 549 -28.04 -3.36 2.63
CA ASP A 549 -28.22 -1.91 2.70
C ASP A 549 -29.27 -1.46 1.66
N PRO A 550 -30.45 -0.95 2.09
CA PRO A 550 -31.48 -0.49 1.18
C PRO A 550 -31.03 0.72 0.34
N LYS A 551 -30.17 1.60 0.86
CA LYS A 551 -29.64 2.75 0.11
C LYS A 551 -28.86 2.27 -1.11
N CYS A 552 -28.01 1.26 -0.92
CA CYS A 552 -27.21 0.70 -2.01
C CYS A 552 -28.06 -0.03 -3.05
N ARG A 553 -29.10 -0.77 -2.63
CA ARG A 553 -30.09 -1.34 -3.55
C ARG A 553 -30.76 -0.25 -4.38
N ASP A 554 -31.26 0.79 -3.73
CA ASP A 554 -32.05 1.83 -4.39
C ASP A 554 -31.19 2.66 -5.35
N CYS A 555 -29.94 2.96 -4.99
CA CYS A 555 -28.94 3.53 -5.91
C CYS A 555 -28.73 2.66 -7.15
N ALA A 556 -28.52 1.34 -6.96
CA ALA A 556 -28.32 0.41 -8.05
C ALA A 556 -29.52 0.35 -9.01
N LEU A 557 -30.75 0.31 -8.49
CA LEU A 557 -31.98 0.31 -9.28
C LEU A 557 -32.16 1.61 -10.07
N ASN A 558 -31.68 2.74 -9.54
CA ASN A 558 -31.70 4.03 -10.22
C ASN A 558 -30.56 4.22 -11.24
N GLY A 559 -29.72 3.20 -11.46
CA GLY A 559 -28.58 3.28 -12.37
C GLY A 559 -27.35 4.00 -11.81
N ASP A 560 -27.37 4.43 -10.54
CA ASP A 560 -26.20 4.98 -9.85
C ASP A 560 -25.41 3.85 -9.18
N THR A 561 -24.56 3.18 -9.95
CA THR A 561 -23.74 2.07 -9.47
C THR A 561 -22.56 2.49 -8.59
N ASN A 562 -22.31 3.80 -8.45
CA ASN A 562 -21.26 4.34 -7.59
C ASN A 562 -21.82 4.79 -6.24
N CYS A 563 -23.05 5.34 -6.20
CA CYS A 563 -23.74 5.82 -4.99
C CYS A 563 -22.83 6.68 -4.10
N GLY A 564 -22.16 7.66 -4.72
CA GLY A 564 -21.20 8.53 -4.02
C GLY A 564 -19.91 7.83 -3.54
N GLY A 565 -19.70 6.55 -3.83
CA GLY A 565 -18.58 5.70 -3.40
C GLY A 565 -18.88 4.83 -2.17
N GLU A 566 -20.03 5.05 -1.52
CA GLU A 566 -20.40 4.40 -0.26
C GLU A 566 -20.73 2.91 -0.45
N CYS A 567 -21.29 2.56 -1.62
CA CYS A 567 -21.76 1.21 -1.89
C CYS A 567 -20.72 0.30 -2.55
N SER A 568 -19.43 0.66 -2.46
CA SER A 568 -18.34 -0.11 -3.08
C SER A 568 -18.20 -1.55 -2.57
N GLN A 569 -18.71 -1.84 -1.36
CA GLN A 569 -18.71 -3.17 -0.75
C GLN A 569 -19.98 -3.99 -1.04
N TYR A 570 -20.98 -3.39 -1.70
CA TYR A 570 -22.29 -3.98 -1.96
C TYR A 570 -22.44 -4.40 -3.43
N ILE A 571 -23.34 -5.33 -3.69
CA ILE A 571 -23.73 -5.71 -5.05
C ILE A 571 -24.54 -4.58 -5.67
N MET A 572 -23.96 -3.92 -6.67
CA MET A 572 -24.55 -2.76 -7.36
C MET A 572 -25.01 -3.08 -8.77
N GLN A 573 -24.73 -4.28 -9.27
CA GLN A 573 -25.08 -4.72 -10.61
C GLN A 573 -25.43 -6.20 -10.58
N ALA A 574 -26.40 -6.57 -11.41
CA ALA A 574 -26.89 -7.93 -11.56
C ALA A 574 -26.85 -8.32 -13.03
N TYR A 575 -26.35 -9.53 -13.31
CA TYR A 575 -26.28 -10.08 -14.68
C TYR A 575 -27.22 -11.27 -14.89
N ASP A 576 -27.92 -11.70 -13.84
CA ASP A 576 -28.89 -12.80 -13.81
C ASP A 576 -30.03 -12.50 -12.81
N GLY A 577 -31.06 -13.37 -12.78
CA GLY A 577 -32.23 -13.21 -11.91
C GLY A 577 -31.89 -13.27 -10.41
N ASP A 578 -30.97 -14.15 -10.01
CA ASP A 578 -30.52 -14.26 -8.62
C ASP A 578 -29.69 -13.05 -8.19
N GLY A 579 -28.85 -12.52 -9.08
CA GLY A 579 -28.10 -11.29 -8.88
C GLY A 579 -29.01 -10.07 -8.71
N ALA A 580 -30.15 -10.02 -9.41
CA ALA A 580 -31.10 -8.91 -9.29
C ALA A 580 -31.74 -8.86 -7.90
N SER A 581 -32.04 -10.02 -7.31
CA SER A 581 -32.50 -10.11 -5.92
C SER A 581 -31.41 -9.79 -4.88
N SER A 582 -30.14 -9.81 -5.30
CA SER A 582 -28.98 -9.57 -4.45
C SER A 582 -28.50 -8.12 -4.45
N LEU A 583 -29.15 -7.21 -5.20
CA LEU A 583 -28.79 -5.78 -5.20
C LEU A 583 -28.86 -5.20 -3.77
N GLY A 584 -27.81 -4.49 -3.36
CA GLY A 584 -27.67 -3.95 -1.99
C GLY A 584 -27.27 -4.99 -0.94
N MET A 585 -27.01 -6.25 -1.31
CA MET A 585 -26.39 -7.24 -0.43
C MET A 585 -24.88 -7.02 -0.34
N LEU A 586 -24.29 -7.20 0.84
CA LEU A 586 -22.83 -7.14 0.99
C LEU A 586 -22.21 -8.26 0.14
N LYS A 587 -21.18 -7.92 -0.67
CA LYS A 587 -20.61 -8.82 -1.69
C LYS A 587 -20.23 -10.21 -1.17
N THR A 588 -19.84 -10.30 0.08
CA THR A 588 -19.34 -11.52 0.72
C THR A 588 -20.44 -12.52 1.08
N TYR A 589 -21.70 -12.08 1.12
CA TYR A 589 -22.86 -12.94 1.33
C TYR A 589 -23.41 -13.53 0.02
N LEU A 590 -22.95 -13.03 -1.13
CA LEU A 590 -23.42 -13.51 -2.42
C LEU A 590 -23.15 -15.02 -2.57
N TYR A 591 -24.22 -15.75 -2.90
CA TYR A 591 -24.23 -17.20 -3.06
C TYR A 591 -23.80 -18.00 -1.82
N ARG A 592 -23.90 -17.43 -0.61
CA ARG A 592 -23.63 -18.15 0.63
C ARG A 592 -24.89 -18.83 1.17
N THR A 593 -24.73 -20.04 1.69
CA THR A 593 -25.79 -20.70 2.47
C THR A 593 -25.83 -20.15 3.91
N SER A 594 -26.91 -20.39 4.64
CA SER A 594 -27.03 -19.95 6.05
C SER A 594 -25.89 -20.45 6.94
N ASP A 595 -25.38 -21.66 6.68
CA ASP A 595 -24.28 -22.27 7.43
C ASP A 595 -22.93 -21.62 7.08
N GLU A 596 -22.78 -21.16 5.84
CA GLU A 596 -21.59 -20.44 5.39
C GLU A 596 -21.58 -18.99 5.84
N GLU A 597 -22.75 -18.34 5.97
CA GLU A 597 -22.88 -16.99 6.51
C GLU A 597 -22.30 -16.90 7.95
N GLN A 598 -22.41 -17.96 8.75
CA GLN A 598 -21.81 -18.01 10.09
C GLN A 598 -20.27 -17.89 10.05
N ASN A 599 -19.61 -18.35 8.98
CA ASN A 599 -18.17 -18.21 8.83
C ASN A 599 -17.77 -16.73 8.70
N ILE A 600 -18.63 -15.89 8.10
CA ILE A 600 -18.40 -14.45 7.93
C ILE A 600 -18.30 -13.76 9.27
N GLU A 601 -19.23 -14.04 10.17
CA GLU A 601 -19.28 -13.37 11.48
C GLU A 601 -18.23 -13.91 12.45
N ALA A 602 -17.96 -15.21 12.42
CA ALA A 602 -16.98 -15.83 13.32
C ALA A 602 -15.53 -15.59 12.90
N GLY A 603 -15.30 -15.22 11.63
CA GLY A 603 -14.00 -14.81 11.13
C GLY A 603 -12.95 -15.93 11.02
N PRO A 604 -11.67 -15.58 10.81
CA PRO A 604 -10.60 -16.56 10.57
C PRO A 604 -10.23 -17.41 11.80
N ALA A 605 -10.57 -16.96 13.02
CA ALA A 605 -10.35 -17.77 14.22
C ALA A 605 -11.14 -19.08 14.18
N LEU A 606 -12.40 -19.04 13.69
CA LEU A 606 -13.21 -20.23 13.49
C LEU A 606 -12.62 -21.16 12.41
N LEU A 607 -12.03 -20.61 11.35
CA LEU A 607 -11.34 -21.41 10.33
C LEU A 607 -10.22 -22.24 10.97
N VAL A 608 -9.38 -21.60 11.78
CA VAL A 608 -8.28 -22.28 12.47
C VAL A 608 -8.81 -23.36 13.40
N GLN A 609 -9.86 -23.05 14.18
CA GLN A 609 -10.51 -24.03 15.06
C GLN A 609 -11.01 -25.27 14.29
N LYS A 610 -11.66 -25.06 13.14
CA LYS A 610 -12.13 -26.16 12.27
C LYS A 610 -10.96 -26.99 11.73
N MET A 611 -9.87 -26.33 11.32
CA MET A 611 -8.72 -27.03 10.73
C MET A 611 -7.90 -27.81 11.76
N LEU A 612 -7.86 -27.36 13.02
CA LEU A 612 -7.25 -28.11 14.12
C LEU A 612 -7.93 -29.49 14.32
N GLN A 613 -9.24 -29.59 14.10
CA GLN A 613 -9.97 -30.85 14.28
C GLN A 613 -9.54 -31.94 13.27
N SER A 614 -9.03 -31.55 12.11
CA SER A 614 -8.60 -32.49 11.05
C SER A 614 -7.20 -33.07 11.25
N GLY A 615 -6.37 -32.46 12.10
CA GLY A 615 -4.95 -32.77 12.23
C GLY A 615 -4.07 -32.27 11.06
N ASP A 616 -4.65 -31.57 10.07
CA ASP A 616 -3.90 -31.11 8.88
C ASP A 616 -2.88 -30.02 9.22
N LEU A 617 -3.22 -29.12 10.15
CA LEU A 617 -2.33 -28.06 10.62
C LEU A 617 -1.06 -28.67 11.23
N GLU A 618 -1.20 -29.69 12.06
CA GLU A 618 -0.12 -30.42 12.71
C GLU A 618 0.77 -31.10 11.68
N ARG A 619 0.18 -31.87 10.75
CA ARG A 619 0.94 -32.56 9.70
C ARG A 619 1.72 -31.59 8.82
N CYS A 620 1.12 -30.48 8.43
CA CYS A 620 1.82 -29.49 7.62
C CYS A 620 2.95 -28.80 8.40
N THR A 621 2.71 -28.46 9.67
CA THR A 621 3.74 -27.86 10.53
C THR A 621 4.94 -28.79 10.68
N VAL A 622 4.72 -30.09 10.90
CA VAL A 622 5.81 -31.10 10.93
C VAL A 622 6.59 -31.09 9.61
N LYS A 623 5.91 -31.12 8.46
CA LYS A 623 6.58 -31.08 7.14
C LYS A 623 7.40 -29.80 6.95
N ARG A 624 6.88 -28.65 7.39
CA ARG A 624 7.54 -27.34 7.27
C ARG A 624 8.79 -27.28 8.15
N ILE A 625 8.69 -27.69 9.42
CA ILE A 625 9.83 -27.71 10.35
C ILE A 625 10.86 -28.74 9.90
N TRP A 626 10.43 -29.92 9.42
CA TRP A 626 11.35 -30.87 8.80
C TRP A 626 12.14 -30.23 7.66
N ASN A 627 11.45 -29.57 6.71
CA ASN A 627 12.11 -28.95 5.57
C ASN A 627 13.03 -27.79 5.98
N GLU A 628 12.69 -27.04 7.02
CA GLU A 628 13.53 -25.96 7.55
C GLU A 628 14.84 -26.49 8.13
N PHE A 629 14.79 -27.56 8.94
CA PHE A 629 15.96 -28.07 9.66
C PHE A 629 16.76 -29.13 8.89
N LEU A 630 16.15 -29.89 7.98
CA LEU A 630 16.86 -30.85 7.13
C LEU A 630 17.16 -30.31 5.73
N GLY A 631 16.66 -29.13 5.37
CA GLY A 631 16.88 -28.50 4.07
C GLY A 631 16.23 -29.24 2.88
N ARG A 632 15.39 -30.25 3.14
CA ARG A 632 14.72 -31.06 2.12
C ARG A 632 13.34 -31.55 2.57
N PRO A 633 12.42 -31.85 1.63
CA PRO A 633 11.15 -32.47 1.98
C PRO A 633 11.34 -33.90 2.51
N MET A 634 10.34 -34.38 3.26
CA MET A 634 10.28 -35.78 3.70
C MET A 634 10.07 -36.71 2.49
N THR A 635 10.89 -37.75 2.39
CA THR A 635 10.66 -38.89 1.47
C THR A 635 9.39 -39.65 1.85
N ALA A 636 8.90 -40.52 0.97
CA ALA A 636 7.72 -41.35 1.24
C ALA A 636 7.90 -42.23 2.50
N GLU A 637 9.10 -42.77 2.69
CA GLU A 637 9.43 -43.61 3.84
C GLU A 637 9.50 -42.79 5.13
N GLU A 638 10.12 -41.62 5.11
CA GLU A 638 10.15 -40.70 6.26
C GLU A 638 8.75 -40.18 6.63
N GLN A 639 7.87 -39.96 5.65
CA GLN A 639 6.47 -39.63 5.94
C GLN A 639 5.77 -40.79 6.65
N ARG A 640 6.03 -42.04 6.25
CA ARG A 640 5.48 -43.22 6.91
C ARG A 640 6.00 -43.36 8.35
N MET A 641 7.29 -43.11 8.57
CA MET A 641 7.95 -43.30 9.86
C MET A 641 7.73 -42.15 10.86
N TYR A 642 7.81 -40.89 10.41
CA TYR A 642 7.91 -39.74 11.32
C TYR A 642 6.69 -38.82 11.30
N LEU A 643 5.98 -38.68 10.18
CA LEU A 643 4.94 -37.66 10.05
C LEU A 643 3.80 -37.85 11.08
N ALA A 644 3.23 -39.05 11.14
CA ALA A 644 2.13 -39.33 12.06
C ALA A 644 2.57 -39.28 13.53
N PRO A 645 3.69 -39.92 13.95
CA PRO A 645 4.18 -39.79 15.33
C PRO A 645 4.49 -38.35 15.73
N PHE A 646 5.20 -37.58 14.90
CA PHE A 646 5.57 -36.21 15.24
C PHE A 646 4.34 -35.30 15.31
N ALA A 647 3.35 -35.48 14.43
CA ALA A 647 2.10 -34.72 14.48
C ALA A 647 1.31 -35.03 15.76
N GLN A 648 1.25 -36.30 16.16
CA GLN A 648 0.59 -36.71 17.41
C GLN A 648 1.35 -36.19 18.65
N ASP A 649 2.68 -36.27 18.67
CA ASP A 649 3.52 -35.70 19.74
C ASP A 649 3.33 -34.19 19.85
N PHE A 650 3.32 -33.50 18.71
CA PHE A 650 3.09 -32.06 18.65
C PHE A 650 1.72 -31.68 19.22
N ALA A 651 0.66 -32.41 18.84
CA ALA A 651 -0.68 -32.20 19.41
C ALA A 651 -0.72 -32.50 20.92
N ARG A 652 -0.16 -33.63 21.36
CA ARG A 652 -0.16 -34.06 22.77
C ARG A 652 0.60 -33.08 23.68
N ASN A 653 1.66 -32.47 23.17
CA ASN A 653 2.43 -31.48 23.92
C ASN A 653 1.78 -30.09 23.92
N GLY A 654 0.55 -29.93 23.42
CA GLY A 654 -0.14 -28.64 23.38
C GLY A 654 0.41 -27.71 22.30
N HIS A 655 0.87 -28.27 21.18
CA HIS A 655 1.37 -27.56 20.00
C HIS A 655 2.58 -26.66 20.27
N ARG A 656 3.49 -27.04 21.17
CA ARG A 656 4.71 -26.27 21.45
C ARG A 656 5.71 -26.41 20.31
N LEU A 657 6.02 -25.31 19.63
CA LEU A 657 6.89 -25.34 18.45
C LEU A 657 8.32 -25.78 18.84
N LYS A 658 8.84 -25.28 19.97
CA LYS A 658 10.19 -25.63 20.44
C LYS A 658 10.33 -27.14 20.69
N ALA A 659 9.30 -27.79 21.24
CA ALA A 659 9.28 -29.23 21.42
C ALA A 659 9.28 -30.00 20.10
N LEU A 660 8.54 -29.52 19.07
CA LEU A 660 8.60 -30.10 17.74
C LEU A 660 9.98 -29.94 17.09
N ILE A 661 10.59 -28.76 17.22
CA ILE A 661 11.94 -28.50 16.72
C ILE A 661 12.94 -29.45 17.39
N GLU A 662 12.93 -29.54 18.72
CA GLU A 662 13.75 -30.49 19.48
C GLU A 662 13.56 -31.92 18.97
N ARG A 663 12.30 -32.34 18.74
CA ARG A 663 12.00 -33.69 18.25
C ARG A 663 12.56 -33.95 16.85
N VAL A 664 12.53 -32.96 15.96
CA VAL A 664 13.08 -33.06 14.60
C VAL A 664 14.61 -33.14 14.65
N VAL A 665 15.28 -32.24 15.38
CA VAL A 665 16.76 -32.21 15.43
C VAL A 665 17.36 -33.35 16.28
N THR A 666 16.56 -34.02 17.10
CA THR A 666 16.98 -35.24 17.83
C THR A 666 16.65 -36.53 17.09
N SER A 667 15.96 -36.46 15.94
CA SER A 667 15.63 -37.63 15.14
C SER A 667 16.88 -38.29 14.56
N ASP A 668 16.78 -39.59 14.28
CA ASP A 668 17.85 -40.31 13.60
C ASP A 668 18.03 -39.82 12.15
N ALA A 669 16.97 -39.35 11.49
CA ALA A 669 17.05 -38.75 10.16
C ALA A 669 17.91 -37.48 10.13
N TYR A 670 17.82 -36.61 11.13
CA TYR A 670 18.67 -35.41 11.24
C TYR A 670 20.16 -35.75 11.43
N ARG A 671 20.44 -36.93 11.99
CA ARG A 671 21.80 -37.45 12.24
C ARG A 671 22.37 -38.27 11.07
N ARG A 672 21.63 -38.47 9.98
CA ARG A 672 22.13 -39.19 8.80
C ARG A 672 22.88 -38.24 7.87
N ILE A 673 24.00 -38.73 7.35
CA ILE A 673 24.71 -38.09 6.26
C ILE A 673 24.17 -38.78 5.00
N ASP A 674 23.32 -38.08 4.26
CA ASP A 674 22.97 -38.48 2.90
C ASP A 674 24.09 -38.05 1.94
#